data_AF-A0AAN6HB63-F1
#
_entry.id   AF-A0AAN6HB63-F1
#
_cell.length_a   1.000
_cell.length_b   1.000
_cell.length_c   1.000
_cell.angle_alpha   90.00
_cell.angle_beta   90.00
_cell.angle_gamma   90.00
#
_symmetry.space_group_name_H-M   'P 1'
#
loop_
_entity.id
_entity.type
_entity.pdbx_description
1 polymer ?
#
loop_
_entity_poly.entity_id
_entity_poly.type
_entity_poly.pdbx_seq_one_letter_code
_entity_poly.pdbx_strand_id
1 'polypeptide(L)'
;MAETTVSVVTLLLGILSMCLASPIRTYNGLGVQLTVADGLLGNGTDGHITLLFAPAGVDPLENQDVTTSPDHFYGKNVFHFNGGDVALLSGGDGYVQPRTGVWGYPNSSLSEVPAGDYTLQAFLTPYESVTRSDGSTVSVKFPCGDGALPVDGPGSLTTPATNITVSGGSQTISLTFTNITAIETLNGTEIGGCSQGNYVDTERLKYVKIRSSVLSDFWNRDMFVGANVLLPHGYQANDTSTRYPVIYHQSHWPADTGPYGYLTNPAFTTAWDTGIIPSTNITAARETPKMIIVQFRHETAFYDDSYAANTANIGPYGDALNDELIPYLEKTFNTIAEPYARIQDGGSTGGWESIANLIFRPDLFGVCFTSYPDSLDFHRHQAIPLYTVDNAYVLPSGENITSIRENINGTLTNVTSIAQENHWELTFGTSSRSQLQWDVWNSVFGAQGYNNYPLEPWDKVTGEVFHEAVEYWKPMDLGMHVATNWDNELNLGEALRGRIFVYVGSWDNYFLNEGVEEFQKTVDAKGGAGWANVTILEGEPHGGNYQRREIWNYLELVASWISDHAPNGTTPLSANATAPSGRGNKWVDVIARGGHQAAVARQSSSVAEKQGRGVSSSVGTWDPGMKLQAQWIVNGRPVGEPFAVKQGDNVTLDKVWKVQLAVTGRKRGYVDETRYSNTVAEW
;
A
#
# COMPACT_ATOMS: atom_id res chain seq x y z
N MET A 1 -23.17 57.49 63.03
CA MET A 1 -22.26 58.12 62.06
C MET A 1 -21.21 57.08 61.72
N ALA A 2 -21.37 56.41 60.58
CA ALA A 2 -20.45 55.42 60.07
C ALA A 2 -20.43 55.57 58.54
N GLU A 3 -19.30 56.06 58.03
CA GLU A 3 -18.99 56.27 56.62
C GLU A 3 -18.78 54.90 55.97
N THR A 4 -19.62 54.45 55.02
CA THR A 4 -19.59 54.68 53.56
C THR A 4 -18.24 54.41 52.87
N THR A 5 -18.05 53.18 52.42
CA THR A 5 -17.23 52.83 51.24
C THR A 5 -18.10 52.02 50.28
N VAL A 6 -18.31 52.57 49.09
CA VAL A 6 -19.11 52.01 48.01
C VAL A 6 -18.21 51.13 47.14
N SER A 7 -18.55 49.84 47.05
CA SER A 7 -17.99 48.90 46.06
C SER A 7 -18.86 48.89 44.80
N VAL A 8 -18.23 49.08 43.65
CA VAL A 8 -18.84 49.00 42.32
C VAL A 8 -18.98 47.52 41.93
N VAL A 9 -20.23 47.07 41.80
CA VAL A 9 -20.60 45.76 41.26
C VAL A 9 -20.60 45.83 39.74
N THR A 10 -19.80 44.98 39.09
CA THR A 10 -19.81 44.82 37.63
C THR A 10 -20.78 43.70 37.27
N LEU A 11 -21.83 44.06 36.53
CA LEU A 11 -22.90 43.18 36.03
C LEU A 11 -22.36 42.40 34.82
N LEU A 12 -22.17 41.08 34.94
CA LEU A 12 -21.91 40.19 33.81
C LEU A 12 -23.24 39.76 33.19
N LEU A 13 -23.53 40.27 32.00
CA LEU A 13 -24.61 39.79 31.14
C LEU A 13 -24.27 38.41 30.58
N GLY A 14 -25.05 37.41 30.95
CA GLY A 14 -25.01 36.08 30.34
C GLY A 14 -25.49 36.12 28.90
N ILE A 15 -24.64 35.72 27.97
CA ILE A 15 -25.02 35.40 26.59
C ILE A 15 -25.49 33.94 26.59
N LEU A 16 -26.79 33.73 26.43
CA LEU A 16 -27.39 32.44 26.13
C LEU A 16 -26.80 31.94 24.80
N SER A 17 -26.07 30.83 24.83
CA SER A 17 -25.66 30.11 23.62
C SER A 17 -26.90 29.42 23.04
N MET A 18 -27.52 30.03 22.04
CA MET A 18 -28.49 29.35 21.19
C MET A 18 -27.74 28.32 20.35
N CYS A 19 -27.98 27.03 20.57
CA CYS A 19 -27.66 25.99 19.61
C CYS A 19 -28.41 26.29 18.30
N LEU A 20 -27.73 26.93 17.36
CA LEU A 20 -28.18 26.97 15.98
C LEU A 20 -27.95 25.58 15.39
N ALA A 21 -29.01 24.78 15.33
CA ALA A 21 -29.05 23.62 14.46
C ALA A 21 -28.67 24.08 13.05
N SER A 22 -27.62 23.48 12.47
CA SER A 22 -27.22 23.73 11.09
C SER A 22 -28.43 23.59 10.17
N PRO A 23 -28.66 24.51 9.22
CA PRO A 23 -29.78 24.38 8.30
C PRO A 23 -29.60 23.09 7.50
N ILE A 24 -30.63 22.23 7.52
CA ILE A 24 -30.74 21.05 6.65
C ILE A 24 -30.59 21.57 5.21
N ARG A 25 -29.45 21.33 4.57
CA ARG A 25 -29.30 21.58 3.14
C ARG A 25 -30.32 20.68 2.44
N THR A 26 -31.33 21.28 1.81
CA THR A 26 -32.26 20.56 0.94
C THR A 26 -31.47 20.06 -0.27
N TYR A 27 -31.15 18.77 -0.26
CA TYR A 27 -30.54 18.06 -1.38
C TYR A 27 -31.65 17.57 -2.32
N ASN A 28 -31.43 17.70 -3.63
CA ASN A 28 -32.30 17.10 -4.64
C ASN A 28 -31.71 15.73 -5.03
N GLY A 29 -32.17 14.65 -4.40
CA GLY A 29 -31.75 13.28 -4.69
C GLY A 29 -31.69 12.39 -3.45
N LEU A 30 -31.05 11.22 -3.56
CA LEU A 30 -30.79 10.32 -2.44
C LEU A 30 -29.64 10.83 -1.56
N GLY A 31 -29.88 10.89 -0.25
CA GLY A 31 -28.85 11.13 0.75
C GLY A 31 -28.94 10.16 1.92
N VAL A 32 -27.81 9.85 2.52
CA VAL A 32 -27.71 9.02 3.73
C VAL A 32 -27.06 9.84 4.84
N GLN A 33 -27.79 10.01 5.94
CA GLN A 33 -27.31 10.66 7.16
C GLN A 33 -26.85 9.59 8.15
N LEU A 34 -25.60 9.71 8.58
CA LEU A 34 -24.97 8.85 9.55
C LEU A 34 -24.71 9.61 10.84
N THR A 35 -25.18 9.07 11.96
CA THR A 35 -24.90 9.54 13.31
C THR A 35 -24.26 8.44 14.14
N VAL A 36 -23.73 8.78 15.31
CA VAL A 36 -23.11 7.82 16.22
C VAL A 36 -23.96 7.70 17.47
N ALA A 37 -24.19 6.47 17.94
CA ALA A 37 -24.90 6.25 19.20
C ALA A 37 -24.10 6.80 20.40
N ASP A 38 -24.81 7.27 21.42
CA ASP A 38 -24.20 7.85 22.62
C ASP A 38 -23.18 6.89 23.25
N GLY A 39 -21.98 7.41 23.53
CA GLY A 39 -20.90 6.67 24.20
C GLY A 39 -20.07 5.75 23.31
N LEU A 40 -20.39 5.61 22.01
CA LEU A 40 -19.62 4.76 21.09
C LEU A 40 -18.31 5.41 20.64
N LEU A 41 -18.29 6.74 20.53
CA LEU A 41 -17.11 7.52 20.14
C LEU A 41 -16.75 8.51 21.25
N GLY A 42 -15.71 8.18 22.03
CA GLY A 42 -15.33 8.95 23.22
C GLY A 42 -14.65 10.29 22.91
N ASN A 43 -13.92 10.38 21.81
CA ASN A 43 -13.22 11.59 21.34
C ASN A 43 -13.44 11.74 19.83
N GLY A 44 -13.30 12.97 19.32
CA GLY A 44 -13.34 13.22 17.88
C GLY A 44 -12.27 12.43 17.12
N THR A 45 -12.61 11.92 15.94
CA THR A 45 -11.71 11.11 15.10
C THR A 45 -11.68 11.61 13.66
N ASP A 46 -10.52 11.52 13.04
CA ASP A 46 -10.46 11.50 11.58
C ASP A 46 -10.78 10.08 11.12
N GLY A 47 -11.31 9.89 9.92
CA GLY A 47 -11.64 8.55 9.46
C GLY A 47 -12.17 8.50 8.05
N HIS A 48 -12.57 7.30 7.64
CA HIS A 48 -13.24 7.06 6.38
C HIS A 48 -14.54 6.31 6.61
N ILE A 49 -15.61 6.83 6.01
CA ILE A 49 -16.91 6.18 5.99
C ILE A 49 -17.05 5.43 4.68
N THR A 50 -17.32 4.13 4.76
CA THR A 50 -17.73 3.28 3.64
C THR A 50 -19.20 2.92 3.83
N LEU A 51 -19.99 3.09 2.78
CA LEU A 51 -21.43 2.80 2.73
C LEU A 51 -21.70 1.84 1.58
N LEU A 52 -22.33 0.70 1.89
CA LEU A 52 -22.60 -0.37 0.94
C LEU A 52 -24.11 -0.55 0.75
N PHE A 53 -24.53 -0.56 -0.52
CA PHE A 53 -25.88 -0.93 -0.95
C PHE A 53 -25.83 -2.29 -1.64
N ALA A 54 -26.16 -3.34 -0.91
CA ALA A 54 -26.29 -4.68 -1.45
C ALA A 54 -27.72 -4.95 -1.94
N PRO A 55 -27.94 -5.90 -2.87
CA PRO A 55 -29.29 -6.37 -3.19
C PRO A 55 -30.06 -6.80 -1.93
N ALA A 56 -31.38 -6.57 -1.90
CA ALA A 56 -32.21 -6.90 -0.74
C ALA A 56 -32.01 -8.35 -0.25
N GLY A 57 -31.66 -8.50 1.03
CA GLY A 57 -31.43 -9.79 1.69
C GLY A 57 -30.03 -10.38 1.49
N VAL A 58 -29.16 -9.73 0.73
CA VAL A 58 -27.72 -10.05 0.64
C VAL A 58 -26.99 -9.34 1.78
N ASP A 59 -25.99 -10.01 2.36
CA ASP A 59 -25.09 -9.39 3.33
C ASP A 59 -24.10 -8.47 2.59
N PRO A 60 -24.05 -7.16 2.89
CA PRO A 60 -23.16 -6.22 2.18
C PRO A 60 -21.66 -6.55 2.29
N LEU A 61 -21.25 -7.37 3.25
CA LEU A 61 -19.85 -7.80 3.35
C LEU A 61 -19.55 -9.09 2.58
N GLU A 62 -20.55 -9.80 2.05
CA GLU A 62 -20.41 -11.12 1.43
C GLU A 62 -19.47 -11.11 0.22
N ASN A 63 -19.58 -10.10 -0.63
CA ASN A 63 -18.74 -9.97 -1.82
C ASN A 63 -18.43 -8.51 -2.12
N GLN A 64 -17.15 -8.13 -1.96
CA GLN A 64 -16.66 -6.78 -2.20
C GLN A 64 -15.80 -6.68 -3.46
N ASP A 65 -15.59 -7.78 -4.17
CA ASP A 65 -14.71 -7.85 -5.34
C ASP A 65 -15.19 -6.94 -6.48
N VAL A 66 -14.26 -6.21 -7.10
CA VAL A 66 -14.55 -5.22 -8.15
C VAL A 66 -15.24 -5.81 -9.39
N THR A 67 -15.04 -7.11 -9.66
CA THR A 67 -15.53 -7.78 -10.87
C THR A 67 -16.85 -8.52 -10.65
N THR A 68 -17.12 -8.97 -9.42
CA THR A 68 -18.25 -9.84 -9.11
C THR A 68 -19.24 -9.28 -8.09
N SER A 69 -18.85 -8.25 -7.32
CA SER A 69 -19.75 -7.67 -6.32
C SER A 69 -20.99 -7.07 -6.97
N PRO A 70 -22.19 -7.36 -6.43
CA PRO A 70 -23.43 -6.72 -6.86
C PRO A 70 -23.67 -5.36 -6.18
N ASP A 71 -22.77 -4.94 -5.29
CA ASP A 71 -23.00 -3.81 -4.39
C ASP A 71 -22.69 -2.47 -5.05
N HIS A 72 -23.34 -1.42 -4.54
CA HIS A 72 -22.91 -0.03 -4.78
C HIS A 72 -22.17 0.49 -3.56
N PHE A 73 -20.94 0.94 -3.77
CA PHE A 73 -20.00 1.39 -2.77
C PHE A 73 -19.93 2.91 -2.77
N TYR A 74 -19.91 3.51 -1.58
CA TYR A 74 -19.72 4.96 -1.40
C TYR A 74 -18.77 5.28 -0.26
N GLY A 75 -17.73 6.07 -0.55
CA GLY A 75 -16.67 6.43 0.39
C GLY A 75 -16.64 7.92 0.70
N LYS A 76 -16.39 8.31 1.96
CA LYS A 76 -16.24 9.71 2.37
C LYS A 76 -15.28 9.85 3.56
N ASN A 77 -14.28 10.70 3.45
CA ASN A 77 -13.47 11.07 4.61
C ASN A 77 -14.26 11.97 5.58
N VAL A 78 -14.03 11.77 6.87
CA VAL A 78 -14.46 12.66 7.93
C VAL A 78 -13.24 13.14 8.72
N PHE A 79 -13.30 14.37 9.23
CA PHE A 79 -12.22 15.00 9.98
C PHE A 79 -12.78 15.56 11.28
N HIS A 80 -12.11 15.28 12.40
CA HIS A 80 -12.56 15.66 13.75
C HIS A 80 -14.03 15.31 14.03
N PHE A 81 -14.51 14.17 13.54
CA PHE A 81 -15.90 13.71 13.65
C PHE A 81 -16.20 13.23 15.08
N ASN A 82 -17.25 13.77 15.69
CA ASN A 82 -17.65 13.52 17.08
C ASN A 82 -18.99 12.79 17.16
N GLY A 83 -19.31 12.23 18.33
CA GLY A 83 -20.56 11.48 18.55
C GLY A 83 -21.84 12.25 18.22
N GLY A 84 -21.85 13.58 18.35
CA GLY A 84 -23.00 14.44 18.05
C GLY A 84 -23.07 14.95 16.60
N ASP A 85 -22.07 14.63 15.77
CA ASP A 85 -22.01 15.10 14.39
C ASP A 85 -22.90 14.24 13.48
N VAL A 86 -23.30 14.83 12.34
CA VAL A 86 -24.04 14.14 11.27
C VAL A 86 -23.18 14.12 10.03
N ALA A 87 -22.76 12.95 9.58
CA ALA A 87 -22.12 12.77 8.28
C ALA A 87 -23.19 12.58 7.21
N LEU A 88 -23.26 13.50 6.24
CA LEU A 88 -24.13 13.37 5.08
C LEU A 88 -23.33 12.85 3.87
N LEU A 89 -23.74 11.70 3.36
CA LEU A 89 -23.33 11.20 2.05
C LEU A 89 -24.47 11.50 1.07
N SER A 90 -24.19 12.31 0.05
CA SER A 90 -25.12 12.59 -1.04
C SER A 90 -24.36 13.01 -2.29
N GLY A 91 -24.93 12.74 -3.45
CA GLY A 91 -24.27 13.04 -4.72
C GLY A 91 -22.99 12.23 -4.95
N GLY A 92 -22.11 12.80 -5.76
CA GLY A 92 -20.83 12.25 -6.19
C GLY A 92 -19.81 13.37 -6.40
N ASP A 93 -19.61 14.18 -5.37
CA ASP A 93 -18.83 15.41 -5.44
C ASP A 93 -17.34 15.20 -5.15
N GLY A 94 -16.86 13.96 -5.00
CA GLY A 94 -15.43 13.63 -4.83
C GLY A 94 -14.55 14.26 -5.91
N TYR A 95 -15.03 14.34 -7.15
CA TYR A 95 -14.30 15.00 -8.25
C TYR A 95 -14.10 16.50 -8.06
N VAL A 96 -15.01 17.15 -7.32
CA VAL A 96 -15.01 18.61 -7.08
C VAL A 96 -14.37 18.93 -5.73
N GLN A 97 -14.57 18.08 -4.73
CA GLN A 97 -14.06 18.21 -3.36
C GLN A 97 -13.26 16.95 -2.98
N PRO A 98 -12.07 16.72 -3.55
CA PRO A 98 -11.43 15.40 -3.46
C PRO A 98 -11.02 14.95 -2.06
N ARG A 99 -10.92 15.90 -1.12
CA ARG A 99 -10.60 15.62 0.27
C ARG A 99 -11.82 15.20 1.11
N THR A 100 -13.01 15.75 0.84
CA THR A 100 -14.19 15.63 1.71
C THR A 100 -15.46 15.18 1.00
N GLY A 101 -15.43 15.11 -0.33
CA GLY A 101 -16.55 14.69 -1.16
C GLY A 101 -16.81 13.19 -1.09
N VAL A 102 -17.92 12.78 -1.68
CA VAL A 102 -18.31 11.37 -1.78
C VAL A 102 -17.77 10.76 -3.07
N TRP A 103 -17.09 9.64 -2.93
CA TRP A 103 -16.68 8.77 -4.03
C TRP A 103 -17.68 7.62 -4.16
N GLY A 104 -17.98 7.19 -5.39
CA GLY A 104 -18.97 6.14 -5.63
C GLY A 104 -18.54 5.19 -6.75
N TYR A 105 -18.90 3.91 -6.58
CA TYR A 105 -18.71 2.84 -7.56
C TYR A 105 -19.87 1.83 -7.47
N PRO A 106 -20.34 1.22 -8.57
CA PRO A 106 -20.02 1.56 -9.97
C PRO A 106 -20.62 2.91 -10.39
N ASN A 107 -21.57 3.43 -9.62
CA ASN A 107 -22.17 4.73 -9.84
C ASN A 107 -21.38 5.82 -9.12
N SER A 108 -20.97 6.83 -9.87
CA SER A 108 -20.17 7.95 -9.34
C SER A 108 -20.88 8.77 -8.26
N SER A 109 -22.22 8.72 -8.24
CA SER A 109 -23.08 9.53 -7.39
C SER A 109 -24.18 8.70 -6.75
N LEU A 110 -24.52 8.98 -5.48
CA LEU A 110 -25.69 8.38 -4.82
C LEU A 110 -27.01 8.67 -5.54
N SER A 111 -27.08 9.77 -6.30
CA SER A 111 -28.30 10.08 -7.09
C SER A 111 -28.53 9.13 -8.26
N GLU A 112 -27.53 8.32 -8.62
CA GLU A 112 -27.59 7.37 -9.72
C GLU A 112 -27.94 5.95 -9.24
N VAL A 113 -28.06 5.74 -7.92
CA VAL A 113 -28.56 4.47 -7.36
C VAL A 113 -29.98 4.23 -7.88
N PRO A 114 -30.25 3.09 -8.53
CA PRO A 114 -31.59 2.77 -9.02
C PRO A 114 -32.64 2.72 -7.90
N ALA A 115 -33.89 3.00 -8.24
CA ALA A 115 -35.00 2.70 -7.34
C ALA A 115 -35.11 1.18 -7.14
N GLY A 116 -35.32 0.73 -5.91
CA GLY A 116 -35.35 -0.69 -5.58
C GLY A 116 -35.19 -0.95 -4.09
N ASP A 117 -35.19 -2.23 -3.72
CA ASP A 117 -34.96 -2.67 -2.35
C ASP A 117 -33.50 -3.11 -2.18
N TYR A 118 -32.88 -2.67 -1.08
CA TYR A 118 -31.47 -2.89 -0.78
C TYR A 118 -31.26 -3.29 0.67
N THR A 119 -30.20 -4.05 0.95
CA THR A 119 -29.62 -4.15 2.29
C THR A 119 -28.53 -3.08 2.40
N LEU A 120 -28.66 -2.17 3.37
CA LEU A 120 -27.76 -1.04 3.55
C LEU A 120 -26.93 -1.20 4.83
N GLN A 121 -25.62 -0.99 4.73
CA GLN A 121 -24.74 -0.97 5.90
C GLN A 121 -23.62 0.05 5.74
N ALA A 122 -23.26 0.72 6.83
CA ALA A 122 -22.16 1.67 6.86
C ALA A 122 -21.13 1.30 7.91
N PHE A 123 -19.89 1.65 7.60
CA PHE A 123 -18.71 1.46 8.43
C PHE A 123 -17.97 2.80 8.51
N LEU A 124 -17.57 3.20 9.72
CA LEU A 124 -16.64 4.30 9.92
C LEU A 124 -15.35 3.71 10.48
N THR A 125 -14.30 3.70 9.67
CA THR A 125 -12.95 3.31 10.07
C THR A 125 -12.24 4.51 10.68
N PRO A 126 -11.96 4.51 12.00
CA PRO A 126 -11.23 5.58 12.66
C PRO A 126 -9.77 5.56 12.23
N TYR A 127 -9.19 6.75 12.09
CA TYR A 127 -7.77 6.95 11.82
C TYR A 127 -7.07 7.53 13.03
N GLU A 128 -5.81 7.13 13.18
CA GLU A 128 -4.87 7.67 14.15
C GLU A 128 -3.94 8.65 13.45
N SER A 129 -3.79 9.85 14.04
CA SER A 129 -2.80 10.82 13.60
C SER A 129 -1.44 10.51 14.20
N VAL A 130 -0.45 10.22 13.34
CA VAL A 130 0.92 9.88 13.73
C VAL A 130 1.91 10.79 13.03
N THR A 131 2.87 11.30 13.80
CA THR A 131 4.02 12.05 13.26
C THR A 131 5.23 11.13 13.22
N ARG A 132 5.74 10.90 12.01
CA ARG A 132 6.91 10.06 11.76
C ARG A 132 8.20 10.81 12.12
N SER A 133 9.29 10.06 12.27
CA SER A 133 10.62 10.60 12.61
C SER A 133 11.17 11.63 11.62
N ASP A 134 10.70 11.64 10.37
CA ASP A 134 11.10 12.60 9.34
C ASP A 134 10.35 13.94 9.40
N GLY A 135 9.42 14.08 10.36
CA GLY A 135 8.60 15.26 10.60
C GLY A 135 7.25 15.26 9.89
N SER A 136 6.98 14.28 9.01
CA SER A 136 5.69 14.17 8.33
C SER A 136 4.60 13.65 9.27
N THR A 137 3.37 14.17 9.13
CA THR A 137 2.21 13.71 9.89
C THR A 137 1.16 13.14 8.95
N VAL A 138 0.70 11.91 9.24
CA VAL A 138 -0.37 11.22 8.51
C VAL A 138 -1.47 10.77 9.45
N SER A 139 -2.67 10.55 8.90
CA SER A 139 -3.84 10.02 9.58
C SER A 139 -4.22 8.71 8.91
N VAL A 140 -4.00 7.58 9.58
CA VAL A 140 -4.12 6.21 9.00
C VAL A 140 -4.70 5.23 10.01
N LYS A 141 -5.24 4.09 9.53
CA LYS A 141 -5.63 2.95 10.38
C LYS A 141 -4.42 2.02 10.53
N PHE A 142 -3.95 1.79 11.75
CA PHE A 142 -3.00 0.71 11.99
C PHE A 142 -3.74 -0.62 12.17
N PRO A 143 -3.27 -1.70 11.54
CA PRO A 143 -3.87 -3.00 11.67
C PRO A 143 -3.63 -3.60 13.06
N CYS A 144 -4.45 -4.59 13.39
CA CYS A 144 -4.56 -5.21 14.70
C CYS A 144 -4.58 -6.74 14.54
N GLY A 145 -3.69 -7.28 13.71
CA GLY A 145 -3.65 -8.70 13.40
C GLY A 145 -4.80 -9.12 12.50
N ASP A 146 -5.27 -8.21 11.64
CA ASP A 146 -6.44 -8.37 10.77
C ASP A 146 -6.08 -8.36 9.28
N GLY A 147 -4.79 -8.34 8.92
CA GLY A 147 -4.39 -8.20 7.51
C GLY A 147 -4.84 -6.87 6.88
N ALA A 148 -4.99 -5.81 7.69
CA ALA A 148 -5.32 -4.47 7.22
C ALA A 148 -6.61 -4.38 6.37
N LEU A 149 -7.69 -5.06 6.80
CA LEU A 149 -8.98 -5.06 6.08
C LEU A 149 -9.47 -3.64 5.74
N PRO A 150 -9.85 -3.37 4.47
CA PRO A 150 -10.21 -2.04 3.98
C PRO A 150 -11.58 -1.55 4.49
N VAL A 151 -12.45 -2.49 4.90
CA VAL A 151 -13.75 -2.22 5.53
C VAL A 151 -13.99 -3.22 6.66
N ASP A 152 -14.76 -2.82 7.66
CA ASP A 152 -15.11 -3.64 8.83
C ASP A 152 -13.91 -4.24 9.61
N GLY A 153 -12.73 -3.61 9.53
CA GLY A 153 -11.62 -4.04 10.37
C GLY A 153 -11.82 -3.65 11.85
N PRO A 154 -11.08 -4.28 12.79
CA PRO A 154 -11.23 -4.05 14.22
C PRO A 154 -11.18 -2.57 14.61
N GLY A 155 -12.08 -2.17 15.51
CA GLY A 155 -12.25 -0.78 15.94
C GLY A 155 -13.12 0.07 15.03
N SER A 156 -13.57 -0.43 13.87
CA SER A 156 -14.52 0.28 13.01
C SER A 156 -15.88 0.41 13.67
N LEU A 157 -16.51 1.57 13.56
CA LEU A 157 -17.90 1.77 13.97
C LEU A 157 -18.83 1.21 12.89
N THR A 158 -19.87 0.48 13.27
CA THR A 158 -20.76 -0.21 12.33
C THR A 158 -22.23 0.09 12.58
N THR A 159 -23.00 0.20 11.51
CA THR A 159 -24.46 0.19 11.56
C THR A 159 -24.96 -1.25 11.45
N PRO A 160 -26.19 -1.56 11.92
CA PRO A 160 -26.86 -2.79 11.52
C PRO A 160 -27.10 -2.82 10.01
N ALA A 161 -26.97 -3.98 9.39
CA ALA A 161 -27.48 -4.20 8.03
C ALA A 161 -29.00 -3.99 8.01
N THR A 162 -29.46 -3.03 7.22
CA THR A 162 -30.85 -2.53 7.26
C THR A 162 -31.49 -2.60 5.88
N ASN A 163 -32.60 -3.31 5.76
CA ASN A 163 -33.38 -3.33 4.52
C ASN A 163 -34.09 -1.99 4.31
N ILE A 164 -33.87 -1.37 3.15
CA ILE A 164 -34.45 -0.07 2.77
C ILE A 164 -34.96 -0.12 1.34
N THR A 165 -35.94 0.74 1.03
CA THR A 165 -36.40 0.98 -0.33
C THR A 165 -35.89 2.35 -0.80
N VAL A 166 -35.12 2.37 -1.89
CA VAL A 166 -34.74 3.58 -2.63
C VAL A 166 -35.88 3.96 -3.57
N SER A 167 -36.40 5.17 -3.41
CA SER A 167 -37.58 5.67 -4.13
C SER A 167 -37.32 6.16 -5.55
N GLY A 168 -36.05 6.37 -5.94
CA GLY A 168 -35.66 6.99 -7.22
C GLY A 168 -35.87 8.51 -7.28
N GLY A 169 -36.21 9.15 -6.16
CA GLY A 169 -36.42 10.60 -6.04
C GLY A 169 -35.64 11.21 -4.87
N SER A 170 -36.04 12.40 -4.44
CA SER A 170 -35.45 13.01 -3.24
C SER A 170 -35.83 12.21 -2.00
N GLN A 171 -34.84 11.68 -1.30
CA GLN A 171 -34.99 10.82 -0.15
C GLN A 171 -33.80 11.00 0.78
N THR A 172 -34.06 11.00 2.09
CA THR A 172 -32.99 10.94 3.09
C THR A 172 -33.21 9.69 3.95
N ILE A 173 -32.20 8.83 3.98
CA ILE A 173 -32.13 7.65 4.85
C ILE A 173 -31.27 8.03 6.05
N SER A 174 -31.69 7.64 7.25
CA SER A 174 -30.91 7.86 8.48
C SER A 174 -30.46 6.51 9.02
N LEU A 175 -29.15 6.38 9.23
CA LEU A 175 -28.54 5.23 9.90
C LEU A 175 -27.75 5.74 11.12
N THR A 176 -27.61 4.89 12.12
CA THR A 176 -26.83 5.18 13.32
C THR A 176 -25.78 4.10 13.50
N PHE A 177 -24.52 4.47 13.69
CA PHE A 177 -23.49 3.55 14.16
C PHE A 177 -23.83 3.13 15.59
N THR A 178 -24.05 1.84 15.80
CA THR A 178 -24.48 1.29 17.11
C THR A 178 -23.51 0.29 17.69
N ASN A 179 -22.51 -0.14 16.95
CA ASN A 179 -21.54 -1.12 17.40
C ASN A 179 -20.12 -0.79 16.93
N ILE A 180 -19.13 -1.47 17.51
CA ILE A 180 -17.73 -1.42 17.09
C ILE A 180 -17.29 -2.84 16.73
N THR A 181 -16.64 -3.00 15.59
CA THR A 181 -16.05 -4.29 15.18
C THR A 181 -15.02 -4.71 16.23
N ALA A 182 -15.24 -5.88 16.81
CA ALA A 182 -14.38 -6.39 17.88
C ALA A 182 -13.00 -6.77 17.33
N ILE A 183 -11.98 -6.60 18.17
CA ILE A 183 -10.68 -7.21 17.95
C ILE A 183 -10.84 -8.72 18.14
N GLU A 184 -10.28 -9.52 17.25
CA GLU A 184 -10.28 -10.98 17.39
C GLU A 184 -9.68 -11.40 18.74
N THR A 185 -10.19 -12.50 19.30
CA THR A 185 -9.67 -13.00 20.58
C THR A 185 -8.36 -13.73 20.34
N LEU A 186 -7.26 -13.05 20.66
CA LEU A 186 -5.92 -13.58 20.50
C LEU A 186 -5.43 -14.22 21.81
N ASN A 187 -5.20 -15.53 21.77
CA ASN A 187 -4.84 -16.34 22.95
C ASN A 187 -3.33 -16.62 23.07
N GLY A 188 -2.52 -16.12 22.12
CA GLY A 188 -1.07 -16.24 22.18
C GLY A 188 -0.44 -15.42 23.29
N THR A 189 0.81 -15.73 23.60
CA THR A 189 1.61 -15.06 24.65
C THR A 189 2.62 -14.05 24.10
N GLU A 190 2.59 -13.82 22.79
CA GLU A 190 3.46 -12.87 22.12
C GLU A 190 3.19 -11.42 22.60
N ILE A 191 4.20 -10.56 22.51
CA ILE A 191 4.18 -9.19 23.03
C ILE A 191 3.29 -8.25 22.18
N GLY A 192 3.19 -6.96 22.49
CA GLY A 192 2.68 -5.96 21.52
C GLY A 192 1.17 -5.97 21.22
N GLY A 193 0.35 -6.60 22.07
CA GLY A 193 -1.10 -6.63 21.90
C GLY A 193 -1.51 -7.28 20.58
N CYS A 194 -2.53 -6.73 19.93
CA CYS A 194 -3.08 -7.34 18.71
C CYS A 194 -2.27 -7.11 17.43
N SER A 195 -1.33 -6.16 17.38
CA SER A 195 -0.56 -5.87 16.17
C SER A 195 0.16 -7.13 15.66
N GLN A 196 0.01 -7.47 14.38
CA GLN A 196 0.50 -8.72 13.78
C GLN A 196 -0.13 -10.00 14.35
N GLY A 197 -1.19 -9.92 15.16
CA GLY A 197 -1.80 -11.06 15.85
C GLY A 197 -0.99 -11.60 17.04
N ASN A 198 -1.59 -12.49 17.83
CA ASN A 198 -0.96 -13.25 18.92
C ASN A 198 -1.50 -14.68 18.91
N TYR A 199 -0.71 -15.63 18.42
CA TYR A 199 -1.16 -17.00 18.20
C TYR A 199 -0.52 -18.00 19.17
N VAL A 200 -1.14 -19.17 19.31
CA VAL A 200 -0.70 -20.21 20.26
C VAL A 200 0.18 -21.22 19.53
N ASP A 201 1.43 -21.34 19.98
CA ASP A 201 2.36 -22.36 19.49
C ASP A 201 1.76 -23.77 19.49
N THR A 202 2.06 -24.51 18.42
CA THR A 202 1.86 -25.96 18.35
C THR A 202 3.20 -26.69 18.49
N GLU A 203 3.24 -28.02 18.34
CA GLU A 203 4.50 -28.76 18.36
C GLU A 203 5.48 -28.26 17.28
N ARG A 204 4.97 -28.01 16.06
CA ARG A 204 5.79 -27.71 14.87
C ARG A 204 5.61 -26.30 14.32
N LEU A 205 4.48 -25.64 14.53
CA LEU A 205 4.28 -24.25 14.13
C LEU A 205 4.47 -23.33 15.33
N LYS A 206 5.46 -22.46 15.25
CA LYS A 206 5.81 -21.48 16.28
C LYS A 206 5.51 -20.08 15.80
N TYR A 207 5.06 -19.23 16.71
CA TYR A 207 4.79 -17.83 16.45
C TYR A 207 5.80 -16.98 17.20
N VAL A 208 6.48 -16.13 16.44
CA VAL A 208 7.44 -15.18 16.99
C VAL A 208 6.97 -13.78 16.66
N LYS A 209 7.10 -12.87 17.63
CA LYS A 209 6.91 -11.45 17.44
C LYS A 209 7.93 -10.65 18.24
N ILE A 210 8.52 -9.66 17.58
CA ILE A 210 9.47 -8.74 18.19
C ILE A 210 8.97 -7.31 18.03
N ARG A 211 9.35 -6.44 18.98
CA ARG A 211 9.26 -5.00 18.77
C ARG A 211 10.42 -4.60 17.87
N SER A 212 10.12 -4.02 16.71
CA SER A 212 11.14 -3.50 15.81
C SER A 212 11.62 -2.15 16.30
N SER A 213 12.93 -1.94 16.43
CA SER A 213 13.46 -0.65 16.87
C SER A 213 13.35 0.38 15.74
N VAL A 214 13.78 0.03 14.53
CA VAL A 214 13.77 0.93 13.37
C VAL A 214 12.36 1.36 12.95
N LEU A 215 11.37 0.47 13.02
CA LEU A 215 9.98 0.84 12.73
C LEU A 215 9.36 1.67 13.86
N SER A 216 9.68 1.34 15.11
CA SER A 216 9.13 2.09 16.24
C SER A 216 9.66 3.53 16.26
N ASP A 217 10.93 3.71 15.93
CA ASP A 217 11.54 5.03 15.80
C ASP A 217 10.93 5.78 14.62
N PHE A 218 10.76 5.14 13.46
CA PHE A 218 10.16 5.77 12.29
C PHE A 218 8.73 6.24 12.53
N TRP A 219 7.88 5.39 13.11
CA TRP A 219 6.49 5.71 13.38
C TRP A 219 6.27 6.45 14.70
N ASN A 220 7.30 6.63 15.52
CA ASN A 220 7.21 7.22 16.86
C ASN A 220 6.12 6.57 17.75
N ARG A 221 5.98 5.25 17.63
CA ARG A 221 5.08 4.39 18.41
C ARG A 221 5.64 2.97 18.44
N ASP A 222 5.16 2.13 19.33
CA ASP A 222 5.57 0.72 19.31
C ASP A 222 5.06 0.04 18.03
N MET A 223 6.00 -0.51 17.26
CA MET A 223 5.76 -1.27 16.04
C MET A 223 6.37 -2.66 16.15
N PHE A 224 5.69 -3.64 15.56
CA PHE A 224 6.03 -5.04 15.69
C PHE A 224 6.09 -5.72 14.32
N VAL A 225 6.99 -6.68 14.20
CA VAL A 225 7.03 -7.65 13.11
C VAL A 225 7.07 -9.05 13.71
N GLY A 226 6.50 -10.02 13.01
CA GLY A 226 6.45 -11.39 13.47
C GLY A 226 6.75 -12.40 12.37
N ALA A 227 6.72 -13.67 12.75
CA ALA A 227 6.88 -14.78 11.83
C ALA A 227 6.13 -16.02 12.33
N ASN A 228 5.60 -16.78 11.37
CA ASN A 228 5.08 -18.13 11.54
C ASN A 228 6.21 -19.09 11.12
N VAL A 229 6.76 -19.85 12.06
CA VAL A 229 7.95 -20.69 11.89
C VAL A 229 7.55 -22.16 11.93
N LEU A 230 7.60 -22.82 10.78
CA LEU A 230 7.31 -24.24 10.64
C LEU A 230 8.59 -25.07 10.79
N LEU A 231 8.63 -25.87 11.85
CA LEU A 231 9.73 -26.75 12.19
C LEU A 231 9.59 -28.12 11.50
N PRO A 232 10.70 -28.71 11.00
CA PRO A 232 10.65 -30.01 10.33
C PRO A 232 10.37 -31.16 11.31
N HIS A 233 9.86 -32.28 10.78
CA HIS A 233 9.75 -33.52 11.55
C HIS A 233 11.08 -33.89 12.21
N GLY A 234 11.04 -34.18 13.51
CA GLY A 234 12.19 -34.59 14.30
C GLY A 234 13.04 -33.44 14.84
N TYR A 235 12.64 -32.18 14.66
CA TYR A 235 13.32 -31.03 15.24
C TYR A 235 13.44 -31.17 16.78
N GLN A 236 14.65 -30.99 17.30
CA GLN A 236 14.93 -31.02 18.73
C GLN A 236 15.51 -29.68 19.16
N ALA A 237 14.75 -28.89 19.94
CA ALA A 237 15.19 -27.56 20.36
C ALA A 237 16.49 -27.58 21.18
N ASN A 238 16.76 -28.66 21.91
CA ASN A 238 17.96 -28.81 22.73
C ASN A 238 19.17 -29.37 21.96
N ASP A 239 18.99 -29.81 20.71
CA ASP A 239 20.10 -30.26 19.86
C ASP A 239 20.70 -29.05 19.12
N THR A 240 21.80 -28.54 19.64
CA THR A 240 22.52 -27.40 19.05
C THR A 240 23.49 -27.81 17.92
N SER A 241 23.65 -29.11 17.66
CA SER A 241 24.56 -29.63 16.64
C SER A 241 23.89 -29.75 15.27
N THR A 242 22.61 -30.14 15.23
CA THR A 242 21.84 -30.19 13.99
C THR A 242 21.39 -28.79 13.60
N ARG A 243 21.71 -28.36 12.37
CA ARG A 243 21.31 -27.06 11.83
C ARG A 243 20.51 -27.24 10.54
N TYR A 244 19.49 -26.41 10.35
CA TYR A 244 18.52 -26.53 9.26
C TYR A 244 18.61 -25.33 8.30
N PRO A 245 18.57 -25.54 6.98
CA PRO A 245 18.34 -24.45 6.05
C PRO A 245 16.93 -23.87 6.24
N VAL A 246 16.74 -22.64 5.74
CA VAL A 246 15.51 -21.87 5.89
C VAL A 246 14.97 -21.44 4.54
N ILE A 247 13.69 -21.70 4.31
CA ILE A 247 12.91 -21.02 3.27
C ILE A 247 12.17 -19.86 3.93
N TYR A 248 12.41 -18.65 3.44
CA TYR A 248 11.61 -17.48 3.73
C TYR A 248 10.50 -17.40 2.67
N HIS A 249 9.34 -17.89 3.06
CA HIS A 249 8.14 -17.98 2.25
C HIS A 249 7.36 -16.68 2.32
N GLN A 250 7.47 -15.90 1.25
CA GLN A 250 6.84 -14.60 1.08
C GLN A 250 5.42 -14.76 0.52
N SER A 251 4.48 -14.04 1.10
CA SER A 251 3.05 -14.12 0.80
C SER A 251 2.32 -12.94 1.46
N HIS A 252 1.06 -12.76 1.09
CA HIS A 252 0.08 -11.99 1.83
C HIS A 252 -0.06 -12.42 3.30
N TRP A 253 -0.81 -11.63 4.07
CA TRP A 253 -1.03 -11.82 5.51
C TRP A 253 -1.40 -13.26 5.88
N PRO A 254 -0.61 -13.94 6.75
CA PRO A 254 -0.76 -15.39 6.96
C PRO A 254 -1.71 -15.76 8.10
N ALA A 255 -2.15 -14.82 8.93
CA ALA A 255 -2.88 -15.09 10.15
C ALA A 255 -2.18 -16.14 11.04
N ASP A 256 -2.93 -17.12 11.55
CA ASP A 256 -2.46 -18.31 12.28
C ASP A 256 -2.15 -19.51 11.37
N THR A 257 -2.09 -19.31 10.05
CA THR A 257 -1.82 -20.41 9.11
C THR A 257 -0.32 -20.61 8.90
N GLY A 258 0.08 -21.85 8.61
CA GLY A 258 1.46 -22.16 8.27
C GLY A 258 1.69 -22.21 6.75
N PRO A 259 2.96 -22.13 6.32
CA PRO A 259 3.34 -22.08 4.91
C PRO A 259 2.87 -23.33 4.15
N TYR A 260 2.60 -23.16 2.85
CA TYR A 260 2.10 -24.20 1.94
C TYR A 260 0.80 -24.90 2.39
N GLY A 261 0.00 -24.21 3.20
CA GLY A 261 -1.27 -24.72 3.73
C GLY A 261 -1.10 -25.65 4.93
N TYR A 262 -0.03 -25.54 5.70
CA TYR A 262 0.07 -26.24 6.98
C TYR A 262 -1.10 -25.80 7.91
N LEU A 263 -1.82 -26.78 8.48
CA LEU A 263 -3.11 -26.67 9.19
C LEU A 263 -4.37 -26.56 8.31
N THR A 264 -4.28 -26.07 7.09
CA THR A 264 -5.45 -25.93 6.18
C THR A 264 -5.51 -27.03 5.11
N ASN A 265 -4.39 -27.69 4.84
CA ASN A 265 -4.25 -28.84 3.95
C ASN A 265 -3.85 -30.09 4.77
N PRO A 266 -4.79 -31.01 5.03
CA PRO A 266 -4.53 -32.21 5.83
C PRO A 266 -3.45 -33.13 5.23
N ALA A 267 -3.33 -33.20 3.91
CA ALA A 267 -2.36 -34.07 3.25
C ALA A 267 -0.93 -33.55 3.46
N PHE A 268 -0.71 -32.24 3.27
CA PHE A 268 0.58 -31.61 3.53
C PHE A 268 0.94 -31.69 5.02
N THR A 269 0.00 -31.31 5.89
CA THR A 269 0.18 -31.32 7.36
C THR A 269 0.57 -32.71 7.85
N THR A 270 -0.14 -33.76 7.44
CA THR A 270 0.16 -35.15 7.86
C THR A 270 1.54 -35.60 7.40
N ALA A 271 1.90 -35.34 6.16
CA ALA A 271 3.21 -35.74 5.63
C ALA A 271 4.34 -34.96 6.32
N TRP A 272 4.18 -33.66 6.54
CA TRP A 272 5.13 -32.82 7.28
C TRP A 272 5.30 -33.30 8.72
N ASP A 273 4.19 -33.62 9.41
CA ASP A 273 4.19 -34.03 10.81
C ASP A 273 4.80 -35.41 11.02
N THR A 274 4.54 -36.34 10.12
CA THR A 274 5.08 -37.71 10.19
C THR A 274 6.49 -37.83 9.62
N GLY A 275 6.93 -36.83 8.85
CA GLY A 275 8.21 -36.84 8.16
C GLY A 275 8.24 -37.73 6.93
N ILE A 276 7.08 -38.21 6.47
CA ILE A 276 6.96 -39.16 5.35
C ILE A 276 6.01 -38.60 4.30
N ILE A 277 6.54 -38.45 3.09
CA ILE A 277 5.78 -38.17 1.88
C ILE A 277 5.22 -39.50 1.38
N PRO A 278 3.88 -39.66 1.29
CA PRO A 278 3.28 -40.91 0.86
C PRO A 278 3.70 -41.32 -0.56
N SER A 279 3.80 -42.62 -0.81
CA SER A 279 3.99 -43.14 -2.18
C SER A 279 2.79 -42.78 -3.06
N THR A 280 3.05 -42.47 -4.33
CA THR A 280 2.01 -42.37 -5.36
C THR A 280 2.05 -43.60 -6.28
N ASN A 281 1.24 -43.62 -7.33
CA ASN A 281 1.30 -44.66 -8.36
C ASN A 281 2.65 -44.67 -9.12
N ILE A 282 3.44 -43.60 -9.05
CA ILE A 282 4.68 -43.41 -9.81
C ILE A 282 5.92 -43.09 -8.95
N THR A 283 5.76 -42.81 -7.65
CA THR A 283 6.86 -42.50 -6.73
C THR A 283 6.76 -43.33 -5.45
N ALA A 284 7.90 -43.85 -4.97
CA ALA A 284 7.97 -44.51 -3.68
C ALA A 284 7.80 -43.49 -2.54
N ALA A 285 7.43 -43.98 -1.34
CA ALA A 285 7.42 -43.15 -0.15
C ALA A 285 8.84 -42.66 0.15
N ARG A 286 8.95 -41.41 0.59
CA ARG A 286 10.23 -40.72 0.80
C ARG A 286 10.14 -39.79 2.00
N GLU A 287 11.29 -39.40 2.55
CA GLU A 287 11.32 -38.51 3.71
C GLU A 287 11.01 -37.07 3.32
N THR A 288 10.40 -36.31 4.23
CA THR A 288 10.26 -34.87 4.05
C THR A 288 11.63 -34.18 4.17
N PRO A 289 11.89 -33.12 3.37
CA PRO A 289 13.11 -32.34 3.51
C PRO A 289 13.26 -31.76 4.92
N LYS A 290 14.48 -31.81 5.47
CA LYS A 290 14.81 -31.26 6.78
C LYS A 290 15.16 -29.78 6.67
N MET A 291 14.14 -28.93 6.66
CA MET A 291 14.27 -27.47 6.56
C MET A 291 13.24 -26.77 7.44
N ILE A 292 13.57 -25.55 7.87
CA ILE A 292 12.62 -24.65 8.53
C ILE A 292 11.98 -23.79 7.43
N ILE A 293 10.68 -23.52 7.56
CA ILE A 293 10.00 -22.58 6.67
C ILE A 293 9.46 -21.43 7.52
N VAL A 294 9.74 -20.20 7.11
CA VAL A 294 9.37 -18.97 7.81
C VAL A 294 8.46 -18.17 6.90
N GLN A 295 7.30 -17.78 7.39
CA GLN A 295 6.43 -16.80 6.75
C GLN A 295 6.37 -15.56 7.64
N PHE A 296 6.62 -14.38 7.10
CA PHE A 296 6.62 -13.15 7.89
C PHE A 296 5.20 -12.67 8.18
N ARG A 297 5.04 -11.95 9.29
CA ARG A 297 3.87 -11.13 9.63
C ARG A 297 4.33 -9.68 9.71
N HIS A 298 3.96 -8.90 8.70
CA HIS A 298 4.43 -7.53 8.52
C HIS A 298 3.35 -6.66 7.87
N GLU A 299 2.10 -6.85 8.25
CA GLU A 299 0.98 -6.02 7.81
C GLU A 299 1.19 -4.55 8.22
N THR A 300 0.62 -3.61 7.47
CA THR A 300 0.94 -2.18 7.61
C THR A 300 -0.30 -1.30 7.62
N ALA A 301 -0.12 -0.02 7.90
CA ALA A 301 -1.21 0.95 7.82
C ALA A 301 -1.72 1.18 6.37
N PHE A 302 -1.00 0.69 5.37
CA PHE A 302 -1.30 0.89 3.95
C PHE A 302 -1.72 -0.38 3.23
N TYR A 303 -1.46 -1.58 3.77
CA TYR A 303 -1.74 -2.86 3.11
C TYR A 303 -1.55 -4.06 4.05
N ASP A 304 -1.94 -5.26 3.61
CA ASP A 304 -1.87 -6.50 4.38
C ASP A 304 -0.43 -7.05 4.53
N ASP A 305 0.50 -6.52 3.74
CA ASP A 305 1.95 -6.71 3.89
C ASP A 305 2.73 -5.39 3.71
N SER A 306 4.06 -5.47 3.70
CA SER A 306 4.97 -4.31 3.59
C SER A 306 5.90 -4.36 2.37
N TYR A 307 5.69 -5.33 1.46
CA TYR A 307 6.60 -5.67 0.37
C TYR A 307 8.01 -6.08 0.85
N ALA A 308 8.15 -6.37 2.14
CA ALA A 308 9.39 -6.73 2.82
C ALA A 308 10.59 -5.82 2.45
N ALA A 309 10.34 -4.53 2.22
CA ALA A 309 11.34 -3.57 1.72
C ALA A 309 11.34 -2.26 2.54
N ASN A 310 12.43 -1.51 2.44
CA ASN A 310 12.48 -0.15 2.95
C ASN A 310 11.78 0.79 1.96
N THR A 311 10.77 1.53 2.42
CA THR A 311 9.99 2.46 1.58
C THR A 311 9.78 3.79 2.29
N ALA A 312 9.72 4.88 1.52
CA ALA A 312 9.60 6.21 2.10
C ALA A 312 8.27 6.41 2.86
N ASN A 313 7.19 5.70 2.48
CA ASN A 313 5.87 5.90 3.05
C ASN A 313 5.56 4.94 4.21
N ILE A 314 6.01 3.68 4.11
CA ILE A 314 5.65 2.60 5.06
C ILE A 314 6.73 2.46 6.15
N GLY A 315 7.98 2.77 5.81
CA GLY A 315 9.12 2.76 6.73
C GLY A 315 10.17 1.69 6.42
N PRO A 316 11.16 1.52 7.31
CA PRO A 316 12.28 0.61 7.09
C PRO A 316 11.94 -0.87 7.39
N TYR A 317 10.91 -1.43 6.73
CA TYR A 317 10.51 -2.83 6.93
C TYR A 317 11.56 -3.82 6.43
N GLY A 318 12.27 -3.50 5.36
CA GLY A 318 13.39 -4.30 4.88
C GLY A 318 14.48 -4.45 5.93
N ASP A 319 14.83 -3.39 6.65
CA ASP A 319 15.79 -3.43 7.75
C ASP A 319 15.22 -4.16 8.98
N ALA A 320 13.94 -3.93 9.32
CA ALA A 320 13.28 -4.62 10.44
C ALA A 320 13.24 -6.15 10.25
N LEU A 321 12.93 -6.63 9.05
CA LEU A 321 12.89 -8.05 8.75
C LEU A 321 14.30 -8.65 8.65
N ASN A 322 15.18 -8.02 7.88
CA ASN A 322 16.49 -8.58 7.54
C ASN A 322 17.54 -8.41 8.66
N ASP A 323 17.51 -7.29 9.37
CA ASP A 323 18.55 -6.92 10.34
C ASP A 323 18.08 -7.05 11.81
N GLU A 324 16.77 -7.24 12.08
CA GLU A 324 16.24 -7.48 13.43
C GLU A 324 15.56 -8.85 13.57
N LEU A 325 14.53 -9.15 12.75
CA LEU A 325 13.74 -10.38 12.90
C LEU A 325 14.52 -11.63 12.50
N ILE A 326 15.15 -11.66 11.32
CA ILE A 326 15.96 -12.81 10.88
C ILE A 326 17.03 -13.17 11.93
N PRO A 327 17.89 -12.24 12.40
CA PRO A 327 18.86 -12.55 13.45
C PRO A 327 18.23 -13.08 14.75
N TYR A 328 17.05 -12.59 15.13
CA TYR A 328 16.31 -13.13 16.27
C TYR A 328 15.90 -14.59 16.05
N LEU A 329 15.35 -14.90 14.86
CA LEU A 329 14.96 -16.26 14.49
C LEU A 329 16.18 -17.18 14.47
N GLU A 330 17.32 -16.73 13.95
CA GLU A 330 18.54 -17.53 13.87
C GLU A 330 19.18 -17.84 15.23
N LYS A 331 18.97 -16.95 16.20
CA LYS A 331 19.37 -17.18 17.59
C LYS A 331 18.43 -18.16 18.31
N THR A 332 17.16 -18.20 17.90
CA THR A 332 16.09 -18.94 18.59
C THR A 332 15.93 -20.35 18.04
N PHE A 333 16.07 -20.51 16.73
CA PHE A 333 15.92 -21.77 16.02
C PHE A 333 17.26 -22.20 15.45
N ASN A 334 17.50 -23.51 15.38
CA ASN A 334 18.74 -24.11 14.92
C ASN A 334 18.95 -23.95 13.40
N THR A 335 18.89 -22.73 12.88
CA THR A 335 19.02 -22.39 11.45
C THR A 335 20.48 -22.40 10.99
N ILE A 336 20.75 -22.57 9.71
CA ILE A 336 22.07 -22.31 9.12
C ILE A 336 22.09 -20.84 8.68
N ALA A 337 22.83 -20.01 9.41
CA ALA A 337 22.88 -18.55 9.21
C ALA A 337 23.83 -18.13 8.08
N GLU A 338 23.73 -18.77 6.92
CA GLU A 338 24.60 -18.54 5.76
C GLU A 338 23.76 -18.40 4.48
N PRO A 339 24.16 -17.55 3.51
CA PRO A 339 23.32 -17.26 2.34
C PRO A 339 22.92 -18.50 1.54
N TYR A 340 23.82 -19.47 1.34
CA TYR A 340 23.49 -20.71 0.62
C TYR A 340 22.36 -21.53 1.27
N ALA A 341 22.00 -21.23 2.52
CA ALA A 341 20.95 -21.91 3.27
C ALA A 341 19.75 -21.00 3.59
N ARG A 342 19.72 -19.77 3.07
CA ARG A 342 18.58 -18.84 3.15
C ARG A 342 17.94 -18.68 1.77
N ILE A 343 16.77 -19.26 1.59
CA ILE A 343 16.08 -19.32 0.30
C ILE A 343 14.88 -18.37 0.33
N GLN A 344 14.68 -17.61 -0.73
CA GLN A 344 13.50 -16.80 -0.92
C GLN A 344 12.53 -17.52 -1.86
N ASP A 345 11.25 -17.56 -1.52
CA ASP A 345 10.21 -17.95 -2.47
C ASP A 345 8.91 -17.22 -2.18
N GLY A 346 8.00 -17.25 -3.14
CA GLY A 346 6.71 -16.56 -3.02
C GLY A 346 5.96 -16.47 -4.34
N GLY A 347 4.69 -16.11 -4.23
CA GLY A 347 3.77 -15.91 -5.35
C GLY A 347 3.14 -14.52 -5.32
N SER A 348 2.77 -13.94 -6.47
CA SER A 348 2.08 -12.64 -6.55
C SER A 348 2.88 -11.51 -5.90
N THR A 349 2.31 -10.72 -4.99
CA THR A 349 3.04 -9.78 -4.12
C THR A 349 4.26 -10.44 -3.47
N GLY A 350 4.07 -11.59 -2.82
CA GLY A 350 5.17 -12.38 -2.23
C GLY A 350 6.20 -12.84 -3.26
N GLY A 351 5.78 -13.01 -4.53
CA GLY A 351 6.68 -13.23 -5.65
C GLY A 351 7.65 -12.06 -5.82
N TRP A 352 7.13 -10.83 -5.87
CA TRP A 352 7.96 -9.63 -5.94
C TRP A 352 8.85 -9.47 -4.70
N GLU A 353 8.31 -9.71 -3.49
CA GLU A 353 9.08 -9.67 -2.24
C GLU A 353 10.28 -10.62 -2.26
N SER A 354 10.07 -11.85 -2.74
CA SER A 354 11.09 -12.90 -2.77
C SER A 354 12.28 -12.53 -3.66
N ILE A 355 12.02 -12.02 -4.87
CA ILE A 355 13.07 -11.60 -5.79
C ILE A 355 13.68 -10.25 -5.37
N ALA A 356 12.89 -9.29 -4.88
CA ALA A 356 13.37 -8.02 -4.37
C ALA A 356 14.34 -8.21 -3.20
N ASN A 357 14.02 -9.10 -2.25
CA ASN A 357 14.89 -9.40 -1.12
C ASN A 357 16.23 -10.01 -1.58
N LEU A 358 16.24 -10.90 -2.58
CA LEU A 358 17.50 -11.39 -3.15
C LEU A 358 18.28 -10.27 -3.85
N ILE A 359 17.62 -9.45 -4.68
CA ILE A 359 18.27 -8.38 -5.46
C ILE A 359 18.85 -7.31 -4.53
N PHE A 360 18.12 -6.91 -3.48
CA PHE A 360 18.56 -5.91 -2.52
C PHE A 360 19.51 -6.47 -1.47
N ARG A 361 19.43 -7.76 -1.14
CA ARG A 361 20.28 -8.42 -0.14
C ARG A 361 20.94 -9.70 -0.68
N PRO A 362 21.74 -9.62 -1.75
CA PRO A 362 22.48 -10.77 -2.26
C PRO A 362 23.56 -11.25 -1.28
N ASP A 363 23.92 -10.40 -0.30
CA ASP A 363 24.75 -10.73 0.86
C ASP A 363 24.06 -11.65 1.85
N LEU A 364 22.71 -11.63 1.91
CA LEU A 364 21.94 -12.33 2.92
C LEU A 364 21.29 -13.63 2.42
N PHE A 365 20.71 -13.61 1.22
CA PHE A 365 19.93 -14.72 0.65
C PHE A 365 20.63 -15.41 -0.49
N GLY A 366 20.53 -16.74 -0.61
CA GLY A 366 21.26 -17.53 -1.60
C GLY A 366 20.63 -17.55 -2.99
N VAL A 367 19.31 -17.65 -3.09
CA VAL A 367 18.55 -17.80 -4.34
C VAL A 367 17.10 -17.41 -4.11
N CYS A 368 16.40 -17.02 -5.18
CA CYS A 368 14.95 -16.88 -5.19
C CYS A 368 14.31 -17.86 -6.19
N PHE A 369 13.21 -18.49 -5.77
CA PHE A 369 12.31 -19.25 -6.64
C PHE A 369 10.94 -18.55 -6.66
N THR A 370 10.81 -17.59 -7.56
CA THR A 370 9.73 -16.61 -7.60
C THR A 370 8.64 -17.03 -8.58
N SER A 371 7.38 -16.86 -8.19
CA SER A 371 6.22 -17.27 -9.00
C SER A 371 5.28 -16.09 -9.26
N TYR A 372 4.93 -15.87 -10.54
CA TYR A 372 4.00 -14.86 -11.07
C TYR A 372 4.04 -13.53 -10.28
N PRO A 373 5.23 -12.92 -10.13
CA PRO A 373 5.42 -11.81 -9.23
C PRO A 373 4.69 -10.56 -9.72
N ASP A 374 4.35 -9.65 -8.80
CA ASP A 374 4.06 -8.26 -9.17
C ASP A 374 5.13 -7.68 -10.11
N SER A 375 4.80 -6.59 -10.81
CA SER A 375 5.60 -6.07 -11.93
C SER A 375 7.07 -5.87 -11.57
N LEU A 376 7.95 -6.66 -12.20
CA LEU A 376 9.40 -6.60 -11.99
C LEU A 376 10.08 -5.46 -12.76
N ASP A 377 9.43 -4.96 -13.80
CA ASP A 377 9.91 -3.89 -14.66
C ASP A 377 8.72 -3.01 -15.10
N PHE A 378 8.77 -1.70 -14.83
CA PHE A 378 7.66 -0.79 -15.07
C PHE A 378 7.58 -0.27 -16.51
N HIS A 379 8.39 -0.78 -17.44
CA HIS A 379 8.00 -0.75 -18.85
C HIS A 379 6.64 -1.46 -19.05
N ARG A 380 6.26 -2.37 -18.13
CA ARG A 380 4.94 -2.98 -18.00
C ARG A 380 4.54 -3.15 -16.53
N HIS A 381 3.80 -2.18 -16.00
CA HIS A 381 3.16 -2.26 -14.69
C HIS A 381 1.73 -2.81 -14.85
N GLN A 382 1.56 -4.11 -14.59
CA GLN A 382 0.51 -4.91 -15.25
C GLN A 382 0.51 -4.62 -16.77
N ALA A 383 -0.64 -4.29 -17.36
CA ALA A 383 -0.76 -3.91 -18.76
C ALA A 383 -0.36 -2.45 -19.05
N ILE A 384 -0.08 -1.61 -18.04
CA ILE A 384 0.25 -0.20 -18.22
C ILE A 384 1.71 -0.07 -18.68
N PRO A 385 2.00 0.51 -19.86
CA PRO A 385 3.35 0.82 -20.27
C PRO A 385 3.85 2.12 -19.61
N LEU A 386 4.01 2.08 -18.29
CA LEU A 386 4.04 3.23 -17.38
C LEU A 386 5.02 4.33 -17.77
N TYR A 387 6.18 3.99 -18.32
CA TYR A 387 7.18 4.98 -18.74
C TYR A 387 6.86 5.75 -20.03
N THR A 388 5.84 5.34 -20.79
CA THR A 388 5.61 5.86 -22.14
C THR A 388 4.21 6.40 -22.40
N VAL A 389 3.24 6.08 -21.54
CA VAL A 389 1.86 6.56 -21.69
C VAL A 389 1.63 7.85 -20.90
N ASP A 390 0.80 8.73 -21.46
CA ASP A 390 0.31 9.92 -20.76
C ASP A 390 -0.97 9.64 -19.96
N ASN A 391 -1.56 8.46 -20.13
CA ASN A 391 -2.76 8.02 -19.42
C ASN A 391 -2.66 6.54 -19.04
N ALA A 392 -2.87 6.24 -17.75
CA ALA A 392 -2.83 4.89 -17.18
C ALA A 392 -4.06 4.04 -17.51
N TYR A 393 -5.15 4.64 -18.03
CA TYR A 393 -6.42 3.96 -18.30
C TYR A 393 -6.69 3.76 -19.77
N VAL A 394 -6.10 4.56 -20.66
CA VAL A 394 -6.39 4.55 -22.08
C VAL A 394 -5.09 4.67 -22.87
N LEU A 395 -4.88 3.74 -23.81
CA LEU A 395 -3.75 3.79 -24.73
C LEU A 395 -3.88 4.98 -25.70
N PRO A 396 -2.78 5.41 -26.36
CA PRO A 396 -2.85 6.44 -27.40
C PRO A 396 -3.80 6.11 -28.56
N SER A 397 -4.12 4.82 -28.76
CA SER A 397 -5.13 4.35 -29.73
C SER A 397 -6.57 4.67 -29.33
N GLY A 398 -6.83 5.05 -28.08
CA GLY A 398 -8.16 5.25 -27.51
C GLY A 398 -8.75 3.99 -26.85
N GLU A 399 -8.01 2.88 -26.81
CA GLU A 399 -8.45 1.63 -26.17
C GLU A 399 -8.23 1.67 -24.65
N ASN A 400 -9.21 1.19 -23.87
CA ASN A 400 -9.08 1.06 -22.42
C ASN A 400 -8.04 -0.02 -22.06
N ILE A 401 -7.18 0.29 -21.11
CA ILE A 401 -6.22 -0.65 -20.54
C ILE A 401 -6.96 -1.56 -19.55
N THR A 402 -6.87 -2.87 -19.78
CA THR A 402 -7.42 -3.91 -18.91
C THR A 402 -6.51 -4.14 -17.71
N SER A 403 -7.10 -4.42 -16.56
CA SER A 403 -6.35 -4.80 -15.36
C SER A 403 -6.51 -6.27 -14.99
N ILE A 404 -7.71 -6.83 -15.18
CA ILE A 404 -7.99 -8.25 -14.92
C ILE A 404 -8.60 -8.91 -16.16
N ARG A 405 -8.07 -10.09 -16.47
CA ARG A 405 -8.63 -11.04 -17.43
C ARG A 405 -8.82 -12.42 -16.80
N GLU A 406 -9.77 -13.18 -17.32
CA GLU A 406 -10.07 -14.53 -16.86
C GLU A 406 -10.20 -15.50 -18.03
N ASN A 407 -9.91 -16.78 -17.77
CA ASN A 407 -10.18 -17.86 -18.71
C ASN A 407 -11.64 -18.32 -18.58
N ILE A 408 -12.51 -17.80 -19.43
CA ILE A 408 -13.92 -18.19 -19.48
C ILE A 408 -14.11 -19.18 -20.62
N ASN A 409 -14.30 -20.46 -20.27
CA ASN A 409 -14.53 -21.56 -21.22
C ASN A 409 -13.45 -21.70 -22.31
N GLY A 410 -12.18 -21.53 -21.95
CA GLY A 410 -11.04 -21.64 -22.87
C GLY A 410 -10.73 -20.35 -23.64
N THR A 411 -11.36 -19.22 -23.28
CA THR A 411 -11.13 -17.92 -23.91
C THR A 411 -10.74 -16.89 -22.85
N LEU A 412 -9.60 -16.23 -23.03
CA LEU A 412 -9.23 -15.07 -22.21
C LEU A 412 -10.21 -13.93 -22.46
N THR A 413 -10.87 -13.49 -21.39
CA THR A 413 -11.89 -12.44 -21.38
C THR A 413 -11.46 -11.34 -20.42
N ASN A 414 -11.43 -10.10 -20.89
CA ASN A 414 -11.17 -8.93 -20.05
C ASN A 414 -12.41 -8.65 -19.20
N VAL A 415 -12.27 -8.68 -17.87
CA VAL A 415 -13.41 -8.58 -16.93
C VAL A 415 -13.45 -7.22 -16.21
N THR A 416 -12.32 -6.51 -16.11
CA THR A 416 -12.29 -5.13 -15.61
C THR A 416 -11.14 -4.32 -16.19
N SER A 417 -11.21 -3.00 -16.04
CA SER A 417 -10.19 -2.05 -16.48
C SER A 417 -9.48 -1.38 -15.30
N ILE A 418 -8.29 -0.86 -15.58
CA ILE A 418 -7.48 -0.11 -14.59
C ILE A 418 -8.31 1.05 -13.99
N ALA A 419 -9.12 1.72 -14.82
CA ALA A 419 -9.99 2.80 -14.37
C ALA A 419 -11.04 2.34 -13.35
N GLN A 420 -11.69 1.20 -13.61
CA GLN A 420 -12.73 0.66 -12.74
C GLN A 420 -12.16 0.29 -11.37
N GLU A 421 -11.01 -0.39 -11.32
CA GLU A 421 -10.36 -0.72 -10.04
C GLU A 421 -9.92 0.52 -9.27
N ASN A 422 -9.33 1.51 -9.94
CA ASN A 422 -8.94 2.76 -9.27
C ASN A 422 -10.14 3.53 -8.72
N HIS A 423 -11.28 3.54 -9.44
CA HIS A 423 -12.51 4.18 -8.99
C HIS A 423 -13.19 3.41 -7.85
N TRP A 424 -13.17 2.09 -7.90
CA TRP A 424 -13.61 1.22 -6.81
C TRP A 424 -12.76 1.45 -5.56
N GLU A 425 -11.43 1.45 -5.66
CA GLU A 425 -10.56 1.72 -4.49
C GLU A 425 -10.79 3.09 -3.84
N LEU A 426 -11.16 4.11 -4.61
CA LEU A 426 -11.48 5.45 -4.08
C LEU A 426 -12.66 5.43 -3.10
N THR A 427 -13.52 4.40 -3.12
CA THR A 427 -14.61 4.24 -2.16
C THR A 427 -14.17 3.68 -0.81
N PHE A 428 -12.94 3.17 -0.69
CA PHE A 428 -12.38 2.65 0.57
C PHE A 428 -11.39 3.62 1.20
N GLY A 429 -10.77 4.49 0.39
CA GLY A 429 -9.80 5.44 0.90
C GLY A 429 -9.30 6.41 -0.15
N THR A 430 -8.65 7.48 0.33
CA THR A 430 -8.01 8.51 -0.52
C THR A 430 -6.63 8.84 0.04
N SER A 431 -5.78 9.48 -0.77
CA SER A 431 -4.37 9.74 -0.44
C SER A 431 -3.59 8.44 -0.25
N SER A 432 -3.84 7.48 -1.15
CA SER A 432 -3.31 6.14 -1.13
C SER A 432 -3.54 5.36 0.17
N ARG A 433 -4.78 5.36 0.69
CA ARG A 433 -5.15 4.72 1.97
C ARG A 433 -6.29 3.70 1.84
N SER A 434 -6.56 3.20 0.63
CA SER A 434 -7.61 2.21 0.42
C SER A 434 -7.31 0.86 1.08
N GLN A 435 -6.04 0.59 1.42
CA GLN A 435 -5.57 -0.73 1.87
C GLN A 435 -5.70 -1.81 0.78
N LEU A 436 -5.71 -1.40 -0.49
CA LEU A 436 -5.88 -2.25 -1.67
C LEU A 436 -4.70 -2.10 -2.65
N GLN A 437 -4.66 -2.96 -3.67
CA GLN A 437 -3.50 -3.23 -4.52
C GLN A 437 -2.89 -1.98 -5.21
N TRP A 438 -3.71 -1.10 -5.80
CA TRP A 438 -3.18 0.06 -6.51
C TRP A 438 -2.58 1.10 -5.55
N ASP A 439 -3.17 1.27 -4.36
CA ASP A 439 -2.66 2.21 -3.36
C ASP A 439 -1.42 1.69 -2.63
N VAL A 440 -1.27 0.38 -2.44
CA VAL A 440 -0.02 -0.15 -1.89
C VAL A 440 1.14 0.05 -2.85
N TRP A 441 0.96 -0.14 -4.16
CA TRP A 441 2.02 0.14 -5.14
C TRP A 441 2.47 1.61 -5.09
N ASN A 442 1.53 2.55 -4.92
CA ASN A 442 1.85 3.96 -4.69
C ASN A 442 2.72 4.16 -3.43
N SER A 443 2.40 3.44 -2.36
CA SER A 443 3.08 3.52 -1.07
C SER A 443 4.47 2.88 -1.10
N VAL A 444 4.64 1.76 -1.80
CA VAL A 444 5.87 0.97 -1.86
C VAL A 444 6.86 1.53 -2.87
N PHE A 445 6.40 1.81 -4.08
CA PHE A 445 7.28 2.20 -5.18
C PHE A 445 7.57 3.71 -5.18
N GLY A 446 6.63 4.51 -4.69
CA GLY A 446 6.71 5.98 -4.75
C GLY A 446 7.51 6.64 -3.63
N ALA A 447 7.70 7.95 -3.81
CA ALA A 447 8.13 8.87 -2.76
C ALA A 447 6.94 9.35 -1.92
N GLN A 448 7.20 10.07 -0.82
CA GLN A 448 6.21 10.90 -0.17
C GLN A 448 5.94 12.17 -0.98
N GLY A 449 4.67 12.57 -1.04
CA GLY A 449 4.24 13.90 -1.45
C GLY A 449 4.36 14.92 -0.31
N TYR A 450 4.26 16.19 -0.65
CA TYR A 450 4.29 17.31 0.29
C TYR A 450 3.06 17.34 1.21
N ASN A 451 2.01 16.58 0.87
CA ASN A 451 0.88 16.30 1.76
C ASN A 451 1.15 15.17 2.78
N ASN A 452 2.38 14.64 2.86
CA ASN A 452 2.84 13.56 3.77
C ASN A 452 2.38 12.14 3.42
N TYR A 453 1.56 11.98 2.37
CA TYR A 453 1.08 10.69 1.86
C TYR A 453 1.87 10.28 0.61
N PRO A 454 1.70 9.05 0.10
CA PRO A 454 2.34 8.63 -1.14
C PRO A 454 2.12 9.63 -2.30
N LEU A 455 3.20 9.92 -3.04
CA LEU A 455 3.14 10.74 -4.24
C LEU A 455 2.61 9.86 -5.38
N GLU A 456 1.31 9.97 -5.62
CA GLU A 456 0.62 9.23 -6.68
C GLU A 456 1.28 9.49 -8.07
N PRO A 457 1.57 8.44 -8.85
CA PRO A 457 2.15 8.51 -10.20
C PRO A 457 1.16 8.93 -11.30
N TRP A 458 -0.15 8.84 -11.04
CA TRP A 458 -1.21 9.29 -11.93
C TRP A 458 -2.42 9.78 -11.13
N ASP A 459 -3.31 10.51 -11.79
CA ASP A 459 -4.59 10.89 -11.20
C ASP A 459 -5.55 9.68 -11.18
N LYS A 460 -5.92 9.17 -10.00
CA LYS A 460 -6.84 8.01 -9.84
C LYS A 460 -8.26 8.18 -10.44
N VAL A 461 -8.62 9.35 -10.95
CA VAL A 461 -9.90 9.60 -11.62
C VAL A 461 -9.71 9.61 -13.13
N THR A 462 -8.74 10.39 -13.60
CA THR A 462 -8.60 10.66 -15.04
C THR A 462 -7.63 9.72 -15.73
N GLY A 463 -6.75 9.08 -14.96
CA GLY A 463 -5.63 8.30 -15.45
C GLY A 463 -4.44 9.14 -15.91
N GLU A 464 -4.49 10.48 -15.85
CA GLU A 464 -3.37 11.36 -16.28
C GLU A 464 -2.08 10.97 -15.54
N VAL A 465 -1.07 10.53 -16.29
CA VAL A 465 0.23 10.11 -15.75
C VAL A 465 1.08 11.33 -15.44
N PHE A 466 1.63 11.37 -14.24
CA PHE A 466 2.59 12.37 -13.78
C PHE A 466 4.01 11.81 -13.94
N HIS A 467 4.60 11.98 -15.12
CA HIS A 467 5.93 11.42 -15.44
C HIS A 467 7.02 11.75 -14.41
N GLU A 468 7.03 12.97 -13.86
CA GLU A 468 7.96 13.34 -12.78
C GLU A 468 7.77 12.52 -11.49
N ALA A 469 6.54 12.09 -11.17
CA ALA A 469 6.27 11.18 -10.05
C ALA A 469 6.70 9.75 -10.34
N VAL A 470 6.51 9.28 -11.58
CA VAL A 470 6.96 7.95 -12.05
C VAL A 470 8.48 7.80 -11.94
N GLU A 471 9.27 8.87 -12.09
CA GLU A 471 10.72 8.82 -11.87
C GLU A 471 11.10 8.38 -10.44
N TYR A 472 10.24 8.60 -9.44
CA TYR A 472 10.49 8.14 -8.08
C TYR A 472 10.32 6.62 -7.93
N TRP A 473 9.62 5.95 -8.84
CA TRP A 473 9.37 4.51 -8.82
C TRP A 473 10.56 3.69 -9.32
N LYS A 474 11.37 4.26 -10.23
CA LYS A 474 12.49 3.57 -10.88
C LYS A 474 13.47 2.80 -9.95
N PRO A 475 13.78 3.24 -8.72
CA PRO A 475 14.64 2.45 -7.83
C PRO A 475 14.04 1.10 -7.39
N MET A 476 12.71 0.95 -7.47
CA MET A 476 11.96 -0.26 -7.15
C MET A 476 11.60 -1.09 -8.40
N ASP A 477 11.93 -0.59 -9.59
CA ASP A 477 11.95 -1.39 -10.82
C ASP A 477 13.16 -2.32 -10.77
N LEU A 478 12.93 -3.62 -10.58
CA LEU A 478 13.99 -4.59 -10.30
C LEU A 478 14.86 -4.85 -11.53
N GLY A 479 14.29 -4.79 -12.74
CA GLY A 479 15.04 -4.89 -13.99
C GLY A 479 16.01 -3.72 -14.14
N MET A 480 15.51 -2.51 -13.94
CA MET A 480 16.31 -1.29 -13.99
C MET A 480 17.34 -1.23 -12.86
N HIS A 481 16.97 -1.66 -11.65
CA HIS A 481 17.88 -1.71 -10.50
C HIS A 481 19.08 -2.61 -10.79
N VAL A 482 18.85 -3.82 -11.31
CA VAL A 482 19.92 -4.74 -11.71
C VAL A 482 20.76 -4.14 -12.84
N ALA A 483 20.13 -3.62 -13.89
CA ALA A 483 20.85 -3.10 -15.06
C ALA A 483 21.71 -1.86 -14.76
N THR A 484 21.27 -0.99 -13.85
CA THR A 484 21.99 0.23 -13.45
C THR A 484 23.10 -0.05 -12.43
N ASN A 485 23.00 -1.15 -11.68
CA ASN A 485 23.99 -1.58 -10.70
C ASN A 485 24.77 -2.84 -11.12
N TRP A 486 24.86 -3.05 -12.44
CA TRP A 486 25.40 -4.27 -13.04
C TRP A 486 26.89 -4.48 -12.70
N ASP A 487 27.74 -3.53 -13.08
CA ASP A 487 29.20 -3.55 -12.88
C ASP A 487 29.69 -2.32 -12.08
N ASN A 488 28.96 -1.92 -11.05
CA ASN A 488 29.38 -0.85 -10.12
C ASN A 488 29.73 -1.43 -8.74
N GLU A 489 29.68 -0.61 -7.69
CA GLU A 489 29.98 -1.05 -6.32
C GLU A 489 29.10 -2.22 -5.84
N LEU A 490 27.83 -2.29 -6.27
CA LEU A 490 26.94 -3.39 -5.90
C LEU A 490 27.25 -4.68 -6.68
N ASN A 491 27.83 -4.54 -7.89
CA ASN A 491 28.26 -5.64 -8.74
C ASN A 491 27.16 -6.71 -8.96
N LEU A 492 25.92 -6.29 -9.19
CA LEU A 492 24.75 -7.18 -9.22
C LEU A 492 24.81 -8.19 -10.37
N GLY A 493 25.48 -7.87 -11.48
CA GLY A 493 25.64 -8.76 -12.63
C GLY A 493 26.34 -10.08 -12.28
N GLU A 494 27.37 -10.01 -11.44
CA GLU A 494 28.07 -11.19 -10.91
C GLU A 494 27.44 -11.70 -9.62
N ALA A 495 26.99 -10.82 -8.72
CA ALA A 495 26.43 -11.23 -7.46
C ALA A 495 25.18 -12.11 -7.64
N LEU A 496 24.33 -11.83 -8.63
CA LEU A 496 23.06 -12.53 -8.85
C LEU A 496 23.14 -13.68 -9.87
N ARG A 497 24.30 -13.90 -10.49
CA ARG A 497 24.48 -14.89 -11.57
C ARG A 497 24.07 -16.29 -11.08
N GLY A 498 23.08 -16.88 -11.75
CA GLY A 498 22.58 -18.23 -11.43
C GLY A 498 21.71 -18.33 -10.17
N ARG A 499 21.25 -17.20 -9.63
CA ARG A 499 20.50 -17.15 -8.35
C ARG A 499 19.05 -16.64 -8.50
N ILE A 500 18.63 -16.28 -9.71
CA ILE A 500 17.28 -15.78 -10.00
C ILE A 500 16.52 -16.81 -10.83
N PHE A 501 15.46 -17.34 -10.25
CA PHE A 501 14.53 -18.27 -10.91
C PHE A 501 13.12 -17.68 -10.83
N VAL A 502 12.54 -17.38 -11.99
CA VAL A 502 11.21 -16.76 -12.11
C VAL A 502 10.31 -17.64 -12.96
N TYR A 503 9.08 -17.83 -12.52
CA TYR A 503 8.02 -18.48 -13.28
C TYR A 503 6.83 -17.53 -13.43
N VAL A 504 6.14 -17.52 -14.57
CA VAL A 504 4.82 -16.88 -14.74
C VAL A 504 4.01 -17.62 -15.81
N GLY A 505 2.68 -17.55 -15.76
CA GLY A 505 1.82 -18.10 -16.81
C GLY A 505 1.60 -17.09 -17.95
N SER A 506 1.53 -17.52 -19.21
CA SER A 506 1.25 -16.60 -20.33
C SER A 506 -0.18 -16.04 -20.30
N TRP A 507 -1.07 -16.68 -19.54
CA TRP A 507 -2.47 -16.29 -19.33
C TRP A 507 -2.68 -15.69 -17.92
N ASP A 508 -1.62 -15.18 -17.28
CA ASP A 508 -1.71 -14.53 -15.98
C ASP A 508 -2.85 -13.51 -15.94
N ASN A 509 -3.70 -13.62 -14.91
CA ASN A 509 -4.95 -12.87 -14.78
C ASN A 509 -4.74 -11.36 -14.69
N TYR A 510 -3.59 -10.94 -14.18
CA TYR A 510 -3.26 -9.55 -13.85
C TYR A 510 -2.19 -8.98 -14.78
N PHE A 511 -1.93 -9.65 -15.92
CA PHE A 511 -0.92 -9.26 -16.90
C PHE A 511 0.51 -9.20 -16.33
N LEU A 512 0.80 -9.91 -15.24
CA LEU A 512 2.11 -9.89 -14.58
C LEU A 512 3.20 -10.54 -15.44
N ASN A 513 2.82 -11.37 -16.41
CA ASN A 513 3.73 -11.91 -17.40
C ASN A 513 4.42 -10.81 -18.22
N GLU A 514 3.76 -9.67 -18.47
CA GLU A 514 4.33 -8.58 -19.26
C GLU A 514 5.52 -7.93 -18.54
N GLY A 515 5.41 -7.69 -17.23
CA GLY A 515 6.50 -7.17 -16.41
C GLY A 515 7.68 -8.17 -16.27
N VAL A 516 7.39 -9.47 -16.22
CA VAL A 516 8.42 -10.52 -16.21
C VAL A 516 9.17 -10.59 -17.55
N GLU A 517 8.47 -10.46 -18.68
CA GLU A 517 9.07 -10.40 -20.01
C GLU A 517 9.98 -9.18 -20.18
N GLU A 518 9.56 -8.00 -19.72
CA GLU A 518 10.41 -6.80 -19.75
C GLU A 518 11.63 -6.93 -18.83
N PHE A 519 11.46 -7.46 -17.61
CA PHE A 519 12.59 -7.77 -16.73
C PHE A 519 13.61 -8.68 -17.42
N GLN A 520 13.16 -9.76 -18.06
CA GLN A 520 14.05 -10.67 -18.78
C GLN A 520 14.81 -9.95 -19.90
N LYS A 521 14.12 -9.16 -20.72
CA LYS A 521 14.76 -8.36 -21.79
C LYS A 521 15.82 -7.42 -21.22
N THR A 522 15.51 -6.72 -20.14
CA THR A 522 16.40 -5.75 -19.50
C THR A 522 17.68 -6.41 -18.99
N VAL A 523 17.59 -7.55 -18.29
CA VAL A 523 18.77 -8.23 -17.74
C VAL A 523 19.55 -9.01 -18.79
N ASP A 524 18.88 -9.62 -19.77
CA ASP A 524 19.55 -10.35 -20.87
C ASP A 524 20.30 -9.39 -21.79
N ALA A 525 19.86 -8.14 -21.93
CA ALA A 525 20.60 -7.10 -22.65
C ALA A 525 21.97 -6.78 -22.01
N LYS A 526 22.15 -7.09 -20.72
CA LYS A 526 23.42 -6.94 -20.00
C LYS A 526 24.20 -8.26 -19.90
N GLY A 527 23.53 -9.34 -19.47
CA GLY A 527 24.15 -10.61 -19.11
C GLY A 527 24.16 -11.68 -20.20
N GLY A 528 23.49 -11.43 -21.32
CA GLY A 528 23.22 -12.43 -22.36
C GLY A 528 21.98 -13.28 -22.03
N ALA A 529 21.48 -14.00 -23.04
CA ALA A 529 20.25 -14.78 -22.94
C ALA A 529 20.29 -15.79 -21.78
N GLY A 530 19.25 -15.76 -20.94
CA GLY A 530 19.11 -16.69 -19.81
C GLY A 530 20.00 -16.36 -18.62
N TRP A 531 20.43 -15.10 -18.47
CA TRP A 531 21.16 -14.67 -17.28
C TRP A 531 20.31 -14.84 -16.01
N ALA A 532 19.03 -14.48 -16.10
CA ALA A 532 17.99 -14.90 -15.16
C ALA A 532 17.24 -16.11 -15.75
N ASN A 533 16.90 -17.09 -14.91
CA ASN A 533 16.14 -18.26 -15.35
C ASN A 533 14.64 -17.96 -15.32
N VAL A 534 14.10 -17.49 -16.45
CA VAL A 534 12.69 -17.14 -16.60
C VAL A 534 11.95 -18.25 -17.33
N THR A 535 10.84 -18.70 -16.75
CA THR A 535 9.94 -19.70 -17.34
C THR A 535 8.55 -19.11 -17.52
N ILE A 536 8.09 -18.99 -18.77
CA ILE A 536 6.71 -18.62 -19.09
C ILE A 536 5.97 -19.90 -19.49
N LEU A 537 4.99 -20.34 -18.68
CA LEU A 537 4.18 -21.52 -19.00
C LEU A 537 2.97 -21.13 -19.84
N GLU A 538 2.86 -21.75 -21.01
CA GLU A 538 1.83 -21.42 -21.98
C GLU A 538 0.43 -21.81 -21.48
N GLY A 539 -0.53 -20.88 -21.56
CA GLY A 539 -1.94 -21.11 -21.21
C GLY A 539 -2.24 -21.18 -19.71
N GLU A 540 -1.22 -21.10 -18.86
CA GLU A 540 -1.41 -21.16 -17.41
C GLU A 540 -1.82 -19.79 -16.84
N PRO A 541 -2.78 -19.77 -15.88
CA PRO A 541 -3.23 -18.55 -15.22
C PRO A 541 -2.29 -18.15 -14.08
N HIS A 542 -2.68 -17.11 -13.34
CA HIS A 542 -2.04 -16.72 -12.09
C HIS A 542 -2.12 -17.86 -11.05
N GLY A 543 -1.06 -18.09 -10.28
CA GLY A 543 -1.07 -19.05 -9.16
C GLY A 543 -0.22 -20.33 -9.34
N GLY A 544 -0.13 -21.10 -8.24
CA GLY A 544 0.60 -22.36 -8.11
C GLY A 544 2.00 -22.22 -7.47
N ASN A 545 2.67 -23.31 -7.14
CA ASN A 545 4.07 -23.21 -6.69
C ASN A 545 4.99 -22.83 -7.87
N TYR A 546 6.28 -22.63 -7.63
CA TYR A 546 7.27 -22.37 -8.68
C TYR A 546 7.15 -23.38 -9.84
N GLN A 547 6.94 -22.87 -11.07
CA GLN A 547 6.65 -23.66 -12.28
C GLN A 547 5.45 -24.61 -12.16
N ARG A 548 4.47 -24.27 -11.33
CA ARG A 548 3.30 -25.10 -10.95
C ARG A 548 3.69 -26.49 -10.47
N ARG A 549 4.88 -26.62 -9.89
CA ARG A 549 5.38 -27.89 -9.37
C ARG A 549 4.51 -28.38 -8.23
N GLU A 550 4.35 -29.69 -8.17
CA GLU A 550 3.86 -30.35 -6.96
C GLU A 550 4.79 -29.97 -5.79
N ILE A 551 4.20 -29.68 -4.61
CA ILE A 551 4.90 -29.03 -3.50
C ILE A 551 6.12 -29.82 -3.02
N TRP A 552 6.02 -31.15 -2.93
CA TRP A 552 7.15 -31.97 -2.49
C TRP A 552 8.28 -32.02 -3.50
N ASN A 553 7.97 -32.04 -4.79
CA ASN A 553 8.99 -31.94 -5.85
C ASN A 553 9.69 -30.56 -5.83
N TYR A 554 8.95 -29.50 -5.46
CA TYR A 554 9.53 -28.17 -5.30
C TYR A 554 10.45 -28.10 -4.07
N LEU A 555 10.02 -28.59 -2.90
CA LEU A 555 10.87 -28.59 -1.70
C LEU A 555 12.13 -29.45 -1.89
N GLU A 556 12.06 -30.52 -2.68
CA GLU A 556 13.25 -31.29 -3.07
C GLU A 556 14.19 -30.54 -4.01
N LEU A 557 13.65 -29.76 -4.97
CA LEU A 557 14.45 -28.88 -5.82
C LEU A 557 15.24 -27.89 -4.96
N VAL A 558 14.58 -27.27 -3.97
CA VAL A 558 15.22 -26.34 -3.03
C VAL A 558 16.28 -27.05 -2.19
N ALA A 559 15.97 -28.24 -1.66
CA ALA A 559 16.93 -29.03 -0.89
C ALA A 559 18.17 -29.40 -1.72
N SER A 560 17.99 -29.76 -3.00
CA SER A 560 19.10 -30.04 -3.92
C SER A 560 19.95 -28.79 -4.13
N TRP A 561 19.32 -27.64 -4.40
CA TRP A 561 20.04 -26.39 -4.60
C TRP A 561 20.90 -26.04 -3.38
N ILE A 562 20.34 -26.12 -2.16
CA ILE A 562 21.09 -25.88 -0.92
C ILE A 562 22.30 -26.82 -0.80
N SER A 563 22.10 -28.12 -1.07
CA SER A 563 23.16 -29.13 -0.98
C SER A 563 24.28 -28.86 -1.98
N ASP A 564 23.92 -28.46 -3.20
CA ASP A 564 24.88 -28.15 -4.27
C ASP A 564 25.70 -26.90 -3.96
N HIS A 565 25.11 -25.90 -3.31
CA HIS A 565 25.74 -24.60 -3.06
C HIS A 565 26.35 -24.46 -1.65
N ALA A 566 26.23 -25.48 -0.80
CA ALA A 566 26.93 -25.57 0.46
C ALA A 566 28.46 -25.55 0.28
N PRO A 567 29.26 -25.24 1.33
CA PRO A 567 30.72 -25.17 1.23
C PRO A 567 31.41 -26.42 0.68
N ASN A 568 30.81 -27.59 0.91
CA ASN A 568 31.29 -28.89 0.42
C ASN A 568 30.43 -29.45 -0.74
N GLY A 569 29.55 -28.62 -1.29
CA GLY A 569 28.63 -28.98 -2.39
C GLY A 569 29.33 -29.04 -3.74
N THR A 570 28.57 -29.37 -4.77
CA THR A 570 29.07 -29.51 -6.15
C THR A 570 29.40 -28.16 -6.80
N THR A 571 28.70 -27.11 -6.40
CA THR A 571 28.81 -25.73 -6.91
C THR A 571 28.70 -24.71 -5.77
N PRO A 572 29.66 -24.69 -4.81
CA PRO A 572 29.57 -23.84 -3.64
C PRO A 572 29.35 -22.36 -3.98
N LEU A 573 28.46 -21.70 -3.24
CA LEU A 573 28.19 -20.27 -3.43
C LEU A 573 29.46 -19.46 -3.14
N SER A 574 29.88 -18.63 -4.10
CA SER A 574 31.13 -17.88 -3.96
C SER A 574 31.00 -16.74 -2.93
N ALA A 575 32.05 -16.50 -2.15
CA ALA A 575 32.09 -15.39 -1.20
C ALA A 575 31.95 -14.00 -1.88
N ASN A 576 32.36 -13.87 -3.14
CA ASN A 576 32.18 -12.64 -3.92
C ASN A 576 30.71 -12.39 -4.25
N ALA A 577 29.92 -13.46 -4.45
CA ALA A 577 28.49 -13.33 -4.74
C ALA A 577 27.68 -12.86 -3.52
N THR A 578 28.21 -13.07 -2.31
CA THR A 578 27.56 -12.72 -1.03
C THR A 578 28.29 -11.58 -0.32
N ALA A 579 29.00 -10.72 -1.06
CA ALA A 579 29.72 -9.60 -0.49
C ALA A 579 28.74 -8.54 0.08
N PRO A 580 28.98 -7.98 1.29
CA PRO A 580 28.12 -6.94 1.87
C PRO A 580 27.98 -5.67 1.01
N SER A 581 28.91 -5.43 0.09
CA SER A 581 28.84 -4.32 -0.87
C SER A 581 27.65 -4.44 -1.82
N GLY A 582 27.11 -5.64 -2.03
CA GLY A 582 25.93 -5.88 -2.87
C GLY A 582 24.60 -5.40 -2.27
N ARG A 583 24.58 -4.94 -1.00
CA ARG A 583 23.36 -4.47 -0.35
C ARG A 583 22.81 -3.20 -1.03
N GLY A 584 21.60 -3.32 -1.57
CA GLY A 584 20.75 -2.23 -2.06
C GLY A 584 19.68 -1.80 -1.05
N ASN A 585 18.71 -1.01 -1.52
CA ASN A 585 17.54 -0.53 -0.76
C ASN A 585 17.87 -0.03 0.66
N LYS A 586 19.00 0.66 0.84
CA LYS A 586 19.43 1.16 2.15
C LYS A 586 18.49 2.25 2.62
N TRP A 587 18.08 2.21 3.89
CA TRP A 587 17.13 3.17 4.45
C TRP A 587 17.55 4.64 4.24
N VAL A 588 18.84 4.93 4.41
CA VAL A 588 19.40 6.28 4.21
C VAL A 588 19.17 6.81 2.78
N ASP A 589 19.29 5.94 1.77
CA ASP A 589 19.11 6.32 0.37
C ASP A 589 17.62 6.50 0.05
N VAL A 590 16.78 5.60 0.59
CA VAL A 590 15.32 5.65 0.44
C VAL A 590 14.76 6.97 0.99
N ILE A 591 15.09 7.33 2.23
CA ILE A 591 14.54 8.54 2.85
C ILE A 591 15.16 9.82 2.26
N ALA A 592 16.43 9.80 1.84
CA ALA A 592 17.06 10.95 1.19
C ALA A 592 16.43 11.27 -0.17
N ARG A 593 16.01 10.25 -0.93
CA ARG A 593 15.36 10.43 -2.24
C ARG A 593 13.86 10.71 -2.11
N GLY A 594 13.18 9.97 -1.25
CA GLY A 594 11.72 9.89 -1.24
C GLY A 594 11.04 10.36 0.04
N GLY A 595 11.77 10.63 1.12
CA GLY A 595 11.18 11.01 2.41
C GLY A 595 10.64 12.44 2.46
N HIS A 596 10.11 12.83 3.62
CA HIS A 596 9.49 14.14 3.81
C HIS A 596 10.42 15.31 3.45
N GLN A 597 11.69 15.27 3.86
CA GLN A 597 12.64 16.35 3.54
C GLN A 597 12.90 16.45 2.03
N ALA A 598 12.89 15.33 1.31
CA ALA A 598 12.96 15.35 -0.15
C ALA A 598 11.69 15.98 -0.74
N ALA A 599 10.51 15.70 -0.17
CA ALA A 599 9.26 16.34 -0.57
C ALA A 599 9.27 17.86 -0.37
N VAL A 600 9.77 18.33 0.78
CA VAL A 600 9.96 19.76 1.06
C VAL A 600 10.94 20.38 0.06
N ALA A 601 12.07 19.72 -0.20
CA ALA A 601 13.11 20.22 -1.11
C ALA A 601 12.66 20.37 -2.57
N ARG A 602 11.64 19.62 -3.01
CA ARG A 602 11.03 19.80 -4.34
C ARG A 602 10.17 21.04 -4.46
N GLN A 603 9.72 21.60 -3.33
CA GLN A 603 8.86 22.78 -3.32
C GLN A 603 9.68 24.07 -3.33
N SER A 604 9.19 25.08 -4.04
CA SER A 604 9.69 26.45 -3.92
C SER A 604 8.56 27.45 -4.11
N SER A 605 8.68 28.59 -3.42
CA SER A 605 7.78 29.73 -3.63
C SER A 605 8.07 30.42 -4.95
N SER A 606 7.08 31.16 -5.45
CA SER A 606 7.26 32.10 -6.55
C SER A 606 8.34 33.14 -6.22
N VAL A 607 9.13 33.53 -7.21
CA VAL A 607 10.13 34.60 -7.06
C VAL A 607 9.87 35.64 -8.14
N ALA A 608 9.61 36.88 -7.71
CA ALA A 608 9.33 38.01 -8.57
C ALA A 608 10.55 38.92 -8.69
N GLU A 609 10.86 39.32 -9.91
CA GLU A 609 12.01 40.15 -10.27
C GLU A 609 11.60 41.28 -11.22
N LYS A 610 12.34 42.38 -11.17
CA LYS A 610 12.12 43.50 -12.09
C LYS A 610 12.59 43.11 -13.50
N GLN A 611 11.71 43.26 -14.48
CA GLN A 611 12.03 43.02 -15.89
C GLN A 611 11.64 44.25 -16.72
N GLY A 612 12.64 45.07 -17.09
CA GLY A 612 12.40 46.33 -17.81
C GLY A 612 11.52 47.29 -17.01
N ARG A 613 10.33 47.61 -17.53
CA ARG A 613 9.31 48.45 -16.86
C ARG A 613 8.24 47.65 -16.11
N GLY A 614 8.35 46.32 -16.10
CA GLY A 614 7.41 45.42 -15.46
C GLY A 614 8.06 44.51 -14.43
N VAL A 615 7.29 43.53 -14.00
CA VAL A 615 7.71 42.47 -13.09
C VAL A 615 7.53 41.13 -13.79
N SER A 616 8.53 40.28 -13.74
CA SER A 616 8.44 38.87 -14.11
C SER A 616 8.46 38.05 -12.83
N SER A 617 7.68 36.98 -12.74
CA SER A 617 7.72 36.08 -11.59
C SER A 617 7.67 34.64 -12.05
N SER A 618 8.52 33.81 -11.47
CA SER A 618 8.34 32.36 -11.54
C SER A 618 7.10 31.97 -10.76
N VAL A 619 6.48 30.86 -11.15
CA VAL A 619 5.34 30.30 -10.42
C VAL A 619 5.76 29.41 -9.23
N GLY A 620 7.07 29.22 -9.04
CA GLY A 620 7.63 28.28 -8.07
C GLY A 620 7.60 26.83 -8.58
N THR A 621 8.09 25.90 -7.75
CA THR A 621 8.04 24.45 -8.00
C THR A 621 7.06 23.80 -7.04
N TRP A 622 6.29 22.86 -7.56
CA TRP A 622 5.20 22.18 -6.88
C TRP A 622 5.40 20.67 -7.03
N ASP A 623 4.67 19.86 -6.25
CA ASP A 623 4.68 18.42 -6.52
C ASP A 623 4.06 18.12 -7.91
N PRO A 624 4.53 17.05 -8.58
CA PRO A 624 3.98 16.60 -9.86
C PRO A 624 2.45 16.45 -9.82
N GLY A 625 1.77 16.85 -10.88
CA GLY A 625 0.31 16.74 -11.01
C GLY A 625 -0.51 17.87 -10.35
N MET A 626 0.14 18.86 -9.73
CA MET A 626 -0.54 20.03 -9.18
C MET A 626 -1.14 20.90 -10.31
N LYS A 627 -2.44 21.24 -10.21
CA LYS A 627 -3.07 22.24 -11.09
C LYS A 627 -2.86 23.62 -10.48
N LEU A 628 -2.23 24.52 -11.23
CA LEU A 628 -1.82 25.84 -10.73
C LEU A 628 -2.66 26.97 -11.32
N GLN A 629 -3.03 27.93 -10.47
CA GLN A 629 -3.62 29.21 -10.87
C GLN A 629 -2.83 30.35 -10.27
N ALA A 630 -2.53 31.37 -11.06
CA ALA A 630 -1.83 32.56 -10.61
C ALA A 630 -2.75 33.78 -10.61
N GLN A 631 -2.50 34.72 -9.71
CA GLN A 631 -3.18 36.01 -9.65
C GLN A 631 -2.20 37.09 -9.20
N TRP A 632 -2.19 38.22 -9.92
CA TRP A 632 -1.35 39.34 -9.55
C TRP A 632 -1.95 40.10 -8.37
N ILE A 633 -1.11 40.43 -7.39
CA ILE A 633 -1.44 41.30 -6.27
C ILE A 633 -0.70 42.62 -6.48
N VAL A 634 -1.43 43.72 -6.55
CA VAL A 634 -0.86 45.06 -6.70
C VAL A 634 -1.31 45.95 -5.56
N ASN A 635 -0.36 46.55 -4.85
CA ASN A 635 -0.60 47.38 -3.67
C ASN A 635 -1.49 46.65 -2.63
N GLY A 636 -1.26 45.35 -2.46
CA GLY A 636 -1.99 44.50 -1.51
C GLY A 636 -3.40 44.09 -1.95
N ARG A 637 -3.78 44.32 -3.22
CA ARG A 637 -5.10 43.92 -3.75
C ARG A 637 -4.95 43.01 -4.97
N PRO A 638 -5.75 41.92 -5.08
CA PRO A 638 -5.80 41.13 -6.30
C PRO A 638 -6.23 41.98 -7.50
N VAL A 639 -5.59 41.75 -8.65
CA VAL A 639 -5.87 42.44 -9.92
C VAL A 639 -6.10 41.41 -11.01
N GLY A 640 -7.26 41.51 -11.66
CA GLY A 640 -7.69 40.54 -12.68
C GLY A 640 -8.22 39.24 -12.07
N GLU A 641 -8.82 38.41 -12.90
CA GLU A 641 -9.23 37.05 -12.50
C GLU A 641 -8.00 36.13 -12.40
N PRO A 642 -8.02 35.11 -11.52
CA PRO A 642 -7.01 34.07 -11.52
C PRO A 642 -6.92 33.40 -12.89
N PHE A 643 -5.70 33.11 -13.35
CA PHE A 643 -5.43 32.48 -14.63
C PHE A 643 -4.58 31.23 -14.47
N ALA A 644 -4.79 30.22 -15.31
CA ALA A 644 -4.06 28.96 -15.24
C ALA A 644 -2.59 29.17 -15.63
N VAL A 645 -1.69 28.49 -14.92
CA VAL A 645 -0.24 28.45 -15.20
C VAL A 645 0.25 27.01 -15.08
N LYS A 646 1.44 26.73 -15.60
CA LYS A 646 2.12 25.44 -15.48
C LYS A 646 3.40 25.61 -14.66
N GLN A 647 3.83 24.52 -14.03
CA GLN A 647 5.14 24.46 -13.40
C GLN A 647 6.24 24.86 -14.40
N GLY A 648 7.17 25.71 -13.95
CA GLY A 648 8.24 26.26 -14.79
C GLY A 648 7.87 27.52 -15.57
N ASP A 649 6.60 27.95 -15.56
CA ASP A 649 6.20 29.21 -16.20
C ASP A 649 6.83 30.43 -15.49
N ASN A 650 7.19 31.42 -16.30
CA ASN A 650 7.46 32.79 -15.88
C ASN A 650 6.38 33.70 -16.43
N VAL A 651 5.66 34.38 -15.53
CA VAL A 651 4.55 35.27 -15.89
C VAL A 651 4.96 36.73 -15.70
N THR A 652 4.45 37.61 -16.55
CA THR A 652 4.86 39.03 -16.56
C THR A 652 3.69 39.98 -16.35
N LEU A 653 3.96 41.11 -15.70
CA LEU A 653 3.04 42.23 -15.55
C LEU A 653 3.75 43.55 -15.86
N ASP A 654 3.29 44.25 -16.91
CA ASP A 654 3.78 45.57 -17.30
C ASP A 654 3.16 46.67 -16.43
N LYS A 655 3.53 46.72 -15.14
CA LYS A 655 3.09 47.76 -14.20
C LYS A 655 4.20 48.16 -13.22
N VAL A 656 4.16 49.43 -12.85
CA VAL A 656 5.14 50.12 -11.99
C VAL A 656 4.48 50.49 -10.67
N TRP A 657 4.38 49.52 -9.75
CA TRP A 657 3.81 49.62 -8.39
C TRP A 657 4.43 48.54 -7.46
N LYS A 658 3.98 48.42 -6.21
CA LYS A 658 4.28 47.24 -5.37
C LYS A 658 3.52 46.04 -5.91
N VAL A 659 4.22 45.04 -6.43
CA VAL A 659 3.65 43.86 -7.08
C VAL A 659 4.13 42.58 -6.40
N GLN A 660 3.21 41.61 -6.27
CA GLN A 660 3.47 40.21 -5.92
C GLN A 660 2.67 39.30 -6.85
N LEU A 661 3.14 38.08 -7.03
CA LEU A 661 2.36 36.99 -7.61
C LEU A 661 1.84 36.10 -6.48
N ALA A 662 0.55 35.79 -6.49
CA ALA A 662 -0.02 34.72 -5.69
C ALA A 662 -0.26 33.52 -6.61
N VAL A 663 0.26 32.34 -6.25
CA VAL A 663 0.06 31.09 -7.00
C VAL A 663 -0.63 30.09 -6.09
N THR A 664 -1.82 29.67 -6.49
CA THR A 664 -2.62 28.65 -5.80
C THR A 664 -2.46 27.30 -6.49
N GLY A 665 -1.97 26.30 -5.76
CA GLY A 665 -1.89 24.92 -6.21
C GLY A 665 -3.03 24.07 -5.66
N ARG A 666 -3.60 23.21 -6.52
CA ARG A 666 -4.63 22.23 -6.16
C ARG A 666 -4.31 20.84 -6.72
N LYS A 667 -4.37 19.82 -5.87
CA LYS A 667 -4.23 18.40 -6.22
C LYS A 667 -5.08 17.55 -5.28
N ARG A 668 -5.59 16.41 -5.75
CA ARG A 668 -6.35 15.46 -4.91
C ARG A 668 -5.52 15.01 -3.72
N GLY A 669 -6.14 14.98 -2.53
CA GLY A 669 -5.45 14.63 -1.28
C GLY A 669 -4.56 15.75 -0.70
N TYR A 670 -4.47 16.91 -1.36
CA TYR A 670 -3.74 18.08 -0.86
C TYR A 670 -4.73 19.11 -0.30
N VAL A 671 -4.24 19.92 0.63
CA VAL A 671 -4.91 21.16 1.00
C VAL A 671 -4.55 22.21 -0.04
N ASP A 672 -5.55 22.95 -0.55
CA ASP A 672 -5.30 24.10 -1.41
C ASP A 672 -4.32 25.06 -0.74
N GLU A 673 -3.21 25.35 -1.43
CA GLU A 673 -2.14 26.18 -0.91
C GLU A 673 -1.92 27.37 -1.83
N THR A 674 -1.81 28.58 -1.27
CA THR A 674 -1.43 29.78 -2.03
C THR A 674 -0.07 30.28 -1.55
N ARG A 675 0.92 30.27 -2.45
CA ARG A 675 2.26 30.80 -2.22
C ARG A 675 2.37 32.19 -2.82
N TYR A 676 2.96 33.12 -2.06
CA TYR A 676 3.19 34.49 -2.51
C TYR A 676 4.66 34.68 -2.87
N SER A 677 4.90 35.41 -3.95
CA SER A 677 6.25 35.87 -4.26
C SER A 677 6.73 36.93 -3.28
N ASN A 678 8.04 37.19 -3.29
CA ASN A 678 8.57 38.44 -2.75
C ASN A 678 7.89 39.65 -3.42
N THR A 679 7.79 40.75 -2.68
CA THR A 679 7.27 42.02 -3.21
C THR A 679 8.34 42.74 -4.01
N VAL A 680 8.05 43.04 -5.26
CA VAL A 680 8.85 43.96 -6.08
C VAL A 680 8.19 45.34 -5.98
N ALA A 681 8.94 46.33 -5.48
CA ALA A 681 8.51 47.72 -5.40
C ALA A 681 9.38 48.57 -6.34
N GLU A 682 8.82 49.64 -6.91
CA GLU A 682 9.67 50.71 -7.42
C GLU A 682 10.37 51.42 -6.26
N TRP A 683 11.63 51.80 -6.51
CA TRP A 683 12.43 52.71 -5.69
C TRP A 683 12.00 54.15 -5.91
#